data_AF-A0A938S896-F1
#
_entry.id   AF-A0A938S896-F1
#
_cell.length_a   1.000
_cell.length_b   1.000
_cell.length_c   1.000
_cell.angle_alpha   90.00
_cell.angle_beta   90.00
_cell.angle_gamma   90.00
#
_symmetry.space_group_name_H-M   'P 1'
#
loop_
_entity.id
_entity.type
_entity.pdbx_description
1 polymer ?
#
loop_
_entity_poly.entity_id
_entity_poly.type
_entity_poly.pdbx_seq_one_letter_code
_entity_poly.pdbx_strand_id
1 'polypeptide(L)'
;MIARGVWVTALVSVALFSAWSLAADLAPGEVEMPAGFGARVAFGLKDQEPTVWSGTAKASFCTIQELRGVLFDRDDEVSDVNAWKCKTRPEVRLARGVEEPETPDDTLDGKVVPVGLLMRVEGTEHSAVEISTKLGDFDFLLGELQLGKKLTRLEGKVSVEGTPWAVRLSGERGDADYPSLACDADGKVWLVWMSYEDGADTIWARRFDGAKWSGPMKVSDAPGDCLQPAVAADSTGVWVVWAAQAQGNWDLFGRRFERDQWSAVTPLTRHPGPDIGHRLISDSAGNVWLSWQTFRQGNWDVLLKSCVKGRWSQDVQVTESSANDWEPSLAADRAGNVFIAWDSYRTGNYDLFMKRYSGGVMSDTIALTKRPEFEAHVSLACDDQGGVWLSWDEAGANWGKEFPGPGTRLHQTRTVRLGCYVGGRLLRPMPKLEDVIPQDMRGDCELPHVTVDKGGRVWVFFRHKYTKKIRTGVRTMYRGLWRLYAMHGQGDSFSAPILLPESEGRQDMRMATCLDAQGNLWVAWASDGRTMKASAPKRCAVYAAVIPPAAKAKPFSALHFLDEKPSAPEPKRERREASDRLKVGDKRYRLLWGDLHRHTDISLDGSRDGSLLEMHRYALDAARLDFVAATDYGAGGYEAAYPWWRTQKCADMFYVKGAFVSLFGYERAAPFPHGHRNVLHATRGHRPIPPFVEDGKVVEDDEKRLWAELAKQGGISIAHMTATAGGTDWRVHDPAVEPLVEIYQAFRGSYEHEGAPFTPTEGSLSGRRYGYQPEGFIWNALAKGFRLGFVAGSDHSSTHRAFIGLYAEDKSREAVFEALKSRRCYAASEPIVLEFKVDDHVMGEEFAASKPPKIKVTVAGTASIERIDIIRNNTYIHSATPQTLEARLTYPDPFISEGLNCYYVR
;
A
#
# COMPACT_ATOMS: atom_id res chain seq x y z
N MET A 1 -72.24 -32.17 -44.73
CA MET A 1 -72.43 -30.86 -45.38
C MET A 1 -71.53 -29.87 -44.66
N ILE A 2 -70.28 -29.67 -45.13
CA ILE A 2 -69.87 -28.64 -46.11
C ILE A 2 -70.00 -27.25 -45.46
N ALA A 3 -68.91 -26.70 -44.87
CA ALA A 3 -67.92 -25.76 -45.48
C ALA A 3 -68.42 -24.29 -45.38
N ARG A 4 -67.63 -23.20 -45.27
CA ARG A 4 -66.22 -22.87 -45.50
C ARG A 4 -66.04 -21.40 -45.02
N GLY A 5 -64.83 -20.96 -44.64
CA GLY A 5 -64.55 -19.52 -44.50
C GLY A 5 -63.27 -19.17 -43.73
N VAL A 6 -62.14 -19.27 -44.43
CA VAL A 6 -60.74 -19.01 -44.05
C VAL A 6 -60.48 -17.69 -43.29
N TRP A 7 -59.63 -17.72 -42.24
CA TRP A 7 -58.59 -16.71 -41.97
C TRP A 7 -57.34 -17.35 -41.33
N VAL A 8 -56.18 -16.83 -41.72
CA VAL A 8 -54.82 -17.37 -41.56
C VAL A 8 -54.34 -17.35 -40.10
N THR A 9 -53.86 -18.48 -39.60
CA THR A 9 -53.11 -18.63 -38.34
C THR A 9 -51.67 -18.15 -38.49
N ALA A 10 -51.27 -17.17 -37.67
CA ALA A 10 -49.86 -16.90 -37.38
C ALA A 10 -49.38 -17.83 -36.25
N LEU A 11 -48.26 -18.51 -36.50
CA LEU A 11 -47.55 -19.36 -35.54
C LEU A 11 -47.07 -18.53 -34.34
N VAL A 12 -47.52 -18.89 -33.14
CA VAL A 12 -46.81 -18.60 -31.89
C VAL A 12 -46.27 -19.93 -31.36
N SER A 13 -44.98 -20.16 -31.58
CA SER A 13 -44.25 -21.26 -30.97
C SER A 13 -43.95 -20.89 -29.52
N VAL A 14 -44.81 -21.31 -28.60
CA VAL A 14 -44.47 -21.39 -27.17
C VAL A 14 -43.57 -22.61 -27.00
N ALA A 15 -42.25 -22.40 -26.97
CA ALA A 15 -41.31 -23.41 -26.51
C ALA A 15 -41.17 -23.28 -24.98
N LEU A 16 -41.81 -24.20 -24.27
CA LEU A 16 -41.50 -24.58 -22.90
C LEU A 16 -40.00 -24.94 -22.82
N PHE A 17 -39.17 -24.03 -22.32
CA PHE A 17 -37.86 -24.40 -21.79
C PHE A 17 -38.04 -24.78 -20.31
N SER A 18 -38.09 -26.09 -20.09
CA SER A 18 -37.87 -26.72 -18.80
C SER A 18 -36.59 -26.20 -18.16
N ALA A 19 -36.74 -25.62 -16.98
CA ALA A 19 -35.65 -25.22 -16.09
C ALA A 19 -34.83 -26.44 -15.65
N TRP A 20 -33.79 -26.76 -16.39
CA TRP A 20 -32.70 -27.66 -15.98
C TRP A 20 -31.36 -26.97 -16.27
N SER A 21 -30.51 -26.99 -15.25
CA SER A 21 -29.10 -26.55 -15.15
C SER A 21 -28.76 -25.07 -15.34
N LEU A 22 -28.83 -24.31 -14.24
CA LEU A 22 -27.83 -23.29 -13.87
C LEU A 22 -27.73 -23.23 -12.33
N ALA A 23 -27.47 -24.39 -11.76
CA ALA A 23 -27.03 -24.60 -10.39
C ALA A 23 -25.94 -25.67 -10.42
N ALA A 24 -24.75 -25.27 -10.86
CA ALA A 24 -23.50 -26.00 -10.68
C ALA A 24 -22.35 -25.05 -11.03
N ASP A 25 -21.88 -24.33 -10.02
CA ASP A 25 -20.44 -24.16 -9.74
C ASP A 25 -20.35 -23.76 -8.27
N LEU A 26 -20.53 -24.78 -7.43
CA LEU A 26 -20.18 -24.74 -6.02
C LEU A 26 -18.70 -24.39 -5.91
N ALA A 27 -18.40 -23.44 -5.03
CA ALA A 27 -17.04 -23.22 -4.54
C ALA A 27 -16.38 -24.56 -4.14
N PRO A 28 -15.06 -24.72 -4.25
CA PRO A 28 -14.41 -25.99 -3.93
C PRO A 28 -14.79 -26.41 -2.51
N GLY A 29 -15.23 -27.67 -2.40
CA GLY A 29 -15.88 -28.27 -1.22
C GLY A 29 -15.01 -28.32 0.02
N GLU A 30 -15.08 -29.44 0.75
CA GLU A 30 -14.18 -29.67 1.88
C GLU A 30 -12.73 -29.77 1.39
N VAL A 31 -11.78 -29.25 2.17
CA VAL A 31 -10.35 -29.26 1.81
C VAL A 31 -9.57 -29.96 2.92
N GLU A 32 -8.89 -31.06 2.57
CA GLU A 32 -8.01 -31.77 3.50
C GLU A 32 -6.65 -31.09 3.59
N MET A 33 -6.03 -31.17 4.78
CA MET A 33 -4.62 -30.79 4.91
C MET A 33 -3.77 -31.92 4.32
N PRO A 34 -2.93 -31.65 3.31
CA PRO A 34 -2.15 -32.68 2.65
C PRO A 34 -1.09 -33.25 3.60
N ALA A 35 -0.89 -34.57 3.53
CA ALA A 35 0.20 -35.24 4.22
C ALA A 35 1.55 -35.02 3.51
N GLY A 36 2.65 -35.17 4.26
CA GLY A 36 4.01 -35.16 3.73
C GLY A 36 4.89 -34.02 4.25
N PHE A 37 5.99 -33.80 3.54
CA PHE A 37 7.06 -32.88 3.91
C PHE A 37 7.18 -31.77 2.87
N GLY A 38 7.35 -30.54 3.34
CA GLY A 38 7.78 -29.42 2.52
C GLY A 38 9.30 -29.27 2.59
N ALA A 39 9.98 -29.20 1.44
CA ALA A 39 11.40 -28.93 1.37
C ALA A 39 11.69 -27.71 0.50
N ARG A 40 12.62 -26.86 0.93
CA ARG A 40 13.24 -25.82 0.11
C ARG A 40 14.67 -26.21 -0.18
N VAL A 41 15.06 -26.21 -1.44
CA VAL A 41 16.44 -26.39 -1.88
C VAL A 41 16.94 -25.05 -2.44
N ALA A 42 17.96 -24.46 -1.84
CA ALA A 42 18.57 -23.23 -2.34
C ALA A 42 19.95 -23.53 -2.92
N PHE A 43 20.19 -23.09 -4.14
CA PHE A 43 21.40 -23.31 -4.91
C PHE A 43 22.24 -22.04 -5.03
N GLY A 44 23.55 -22.21 -5.14
CA GLY A 44 24.48 -21.12 -5.42
C GLY A 44 24.72 -20.17 -4.26
N LEU A 45 24.64 -20.67 -3.01
CA LEU A 45 24.90 -19.89 -1.78
C LEU A 45 26.29 -19.23 -1.73
N LYS A 46 27.22 -19.71 -2.54
CA LYS A 46 28.61 -19.21 -2.63
C LYS A 46 28.98 -18.72 -4.03
N ASP A 47 28.02 -18.67 -4.95
CA ASP A 47 28.29 -18.23 -6.32
C ASP A 47 28.79 -16.78 -6.29
N GLN A 48 29.86 -16.51 -7.03
CA GLN A 48 30.35 -15.15 -7.27
C GLN A 48 29.91 -14.65 -8.65
N GLU A 49 29.61 -15.58 -9.56
CA GLU A 49 29.18 -15.33 -10.93
C GLU A 49 27.90 -16.12 -11.25
N PRO A 50 27.06 -15.65 -12.19
CA PRO A 50 25.83 -16.33 -12.58
C PRO A 50 26.08 -17.77 -13.04
N THR A 51 25.56 -18.75 -12.30
CA THR A 51 25.89 -20.18 -12.46
C THR A 51 24.64 -21.02 -12.70
N VAL A 52 24.73 -22.02 -13.59
CA VAL A 52 23.60 -22.88 -13.98
C VAL A 52 23.46 -24.04 -12.99
N TRP A 53 22.26 -24.15 -12.40
CA TRP A 53 21.90 -25.16 -11.40
C TRP A 53 20.75 -26.07 -11.87
N SER A 54 20.51 -26.13 -13.18
CA SER A 54 19.57 -27.07 -13.80
C SER A 54 19.87 -28.52 -13.41
N GLY A 55 18.82 -29.31 -13.21
CA GLY A 55 18.96 -30.66 -12.67
C GLY A 55 17.66 -31.45 -12.67
N THR A 56 17.75 -32.61 -12.04
CA THR A 56 16.63 -33.54 -11.84
C THR A 56 16.61 -34.04 -10.41
N ALA A 57 15.44 -34.44 -9.94
CA ALA A 57 15.23 -35.10 -8.66
C ALA A 57 14.73 -36.52 -8.88
N LYS A 58 15.10 -37.44 -7.99
CA LYS A 58 14.60 -38.81 -7.98
C LYS A 58 14.12 -39.13 -6.57
N ALA A 59 12.91 -39.65 -6.49
CA ALA A 59 12.29 -40.04 -5.23
C ALA A 59 12.66 -41.48 -4.88
N SER A 60 13.12 -41.71 -3.65
CA SER A 60 13.46 -43.02 -3.11
C SER A 60 12.55 -43.31 -1.91
N PHE A 61 11.64 -44.28 -2.10
CA PHE A 61 10.56 -44.62 -1.14
C PHE A 61 9.65 -43.44 -0.77
N CYS A 62 9.50 -42.47 -1.67
CA CYS A 62 8.57 -41.35 -1.57
C CYS A 62 8.04 -40.97 -2.96
N THR A 63 7.13 -40.00 -3.01
CA THR A 63 6.64 -39.37 -4.24
C THR A 63 6.83 -37.86 -4.14
N ILE A 64 7.47 -37.25 -5.15
CA ILE A 64 7.49 -35.80 -5.29
C ILE A 64 6.16 -35.40 -5.93
N GLN A 65 5.28 -34.81 -5.12
CA GLN A 65 3.94 -34.41 -5.54
C GLN A 65 3.97 -33.09 -6.32
N GLU A 66 4.92 -32.22 -6.01
CA GLU A 66 4.98 -30.88 -6.57
C GLU A 66 6.38 -30.31 -6.52
N LEU A 67 6.74 -29.54 -7.55
CA LEU A 67 7.99 -28.83 -7.67
C LEU A 67 7.75 -27.42 -8.20
N ARG A 68 8.30 -26.41 -7.53
CA ARG A 68 8.18 -25.00 -7.92
C ARG A 68 9.52 -24.29 -7.85
N GLY A 69 9.73 -23.33 -8.74
CA GLY A 69 10.91 -22.48 -8.75
C GLY A 69 10.82 -21.31 -7.77
N VAL A 70 11.87 -21.07 -7.00
CA VAL A 70 12.05 -19.90 -6.14
C VAL A 70 13.04 -18.96 -6.79
N LEU A 71 12.61 -17.71 -7.04
CA LEU A 71 13.38 -16.69 -7.78
C LEU A 71 13.68 -17.08 -9.24
N PHE A 72 12.85 -17.94 -9.83
CA PHE A 72 12.93 -18.24 -11.25
C PHE A 72 12.58 -17.01 -12.08
N ASP A 73 13.44 -16.68 -13.04
CA ASP A 73 13.29 -15.55 -13.95
C ASP A 73 13.67 -15.95 -15.38
N ARG A 74 13.21 -15.18 -16.37
CA ARG A 74 13.50 -15.40 -17.81
C ARG A 74 13.24 -16.85 -18.23
N ASP A 75 14.28 -17.54 -18.68
CA ASP A 75 14.25 -18.91 -19.22
C ASP A 75 14.24 -20.00 -18.14
N ASP A 76 14.22 -19.64 -16.86
CA ASP A 76 14.05 -20.62 -15.79
C ASP A 76 12.64 -21.22 -15.84
N GLU A 77 12.58 -22.52 -15.59
CA GLU A 77 11.34 -23.29 -15.63
C GLU A 77 11.45 -24.59 -14.84
N VAL A 78 10.34 -25.02 -14.26
CA VAL A 78 10.14 -26.40 -13.84
C VAL A 78 9.53 -27.11 -15.05
N SER A 79 10.27 -28.04 -15.65
CA SER A 79 9.83 -28.73 -16.87
C SER A 79 9.01 -29.98 -16.59
N ASP A 80 9.16 -30.55 -15.38
CA ASP A 80 8.37 -31.67 -14.87
C ASP A 80 8.41 -31.63 -13.33
N VAL A 81 7.59 -32.44 -12.64
CA VAL A 81 7.57 -32.56 -11.16
C VAL A 81 8.92 -32.99 -10.57
N ASN A 82 9.85 -33.43 -11.40
CA ASN A 82 11.17 -33.90 -11.02
C ASN A 82 12.32 -33.29 -11.85
N ALA A 83 12.09 -32.25 -12.66
CA ALA A 83 13.10 -31.67 -13.53
C ALA A 83 12.95 -30.15 -13.66
N TRP A 84 14.09 -29.43 -13.67
CA TRP A 84 14.10 -27.98 -13.75
C TRP A 84 15.30 -27.43 -14.53
N LYS A 85 15.13 -26.20 -15.00
CA LYS A 85 16.20 -25.34 -15.49
C LYS A 85 16.24 -24.08 -14.65
N CYS A 86 17.40 -23.77 -14.08
CA CYS A 86 17.58 -22.54 -13.33
C CYS A 86 19.02 -22.05 -13.37
N LYS A 87 19.18 -20.74 -13.15
CA LYS A 87 20.48 -20.08 -13.07
C LYS A 87 20.46 -19.04 -11.95
N THR A 88 21.54 -18.96 -11.16
CA THR A 88 21.71 -17.84 -10.25
C THR A 88 21.98 -16.55 -11.02
N ARG A 89 21.57 -15.40 -10.45
CA ARG A 89 21.69 -14.09 -11.10
C ARG A 89 22.11 -13.02 -10.08
N PRO A 90 22.79 -11.95 -10.51
CA PRO A 90 23.10 -10.83 -9.63
C PRO A 90 21.80 -10.21 -9.14
N GLU A 91 21.76 -9.84 -7.87
CA GLU A 91 20.66 -9.04 -7.36
C GLU A 91 20.65 -7.67 -8.04
N VAL A 92 19.45 -7.13 -8.24
CA VAL A 92 19.31 -5.73 -8.61
C VAL A 92 19.16 -4.93 -7.32
N ARG A 93 20.28 -4.38 -6.82
CA ARG A 93 20.26 -3.38 -5.76
C ARG A 93 20.65 -2.01 -6.30
N LEU A 94 19.90 -1.02 -5.89
CA LEU A 94 20.19 0.36 -6.18
C LEU A 94 20.92 0.95 -4.97
N ALA A 95 21.94 1.78 -5.21
CA ALA A 95 22.66 2.44 -4.13
C ALA A 95 21.71 3.31 -3.27
N ARG A 96 22.04 3.48 -1.98
CA ARG A 96 21.25 4.34 -1.07
C ARG A 96 21.21 5.77 -1.60
N GLY A 97 20.06 6.42 -1.56
CA GLY A 97 19.88 7.80 -2.02
C GLY A 97 19.65 7.96 -3.53
N VAL A 98 20.15 7.05 -4.37
CA VAL A 98 19.88 7.05 -5.82
C VAL A 98 18.41 6.77 -6.06
N GLU A 99 17.72 7.49 -6.94
CA GLU A 99 16.28 7.32 -7.27
C GLU A 99 16.02 6.40 -8.46
N GLU A 100 16.88 6.47 -9.45
CA GLU A 100 16.99 5.52 -10.54
C GLU A 100 18.42 5.66 -11.10
N PRO A 101 19.16 4.56 -11.33
CA PRO A 101 20.58 4.63 -11.67
C PRO A 101 20.79 5.19 -13.07
N GLU A 102 21.76 6.11 -13.23
CA GLU A 102 22.17 6.66 -14.53
C GLU A 102 23.48 6.04 -15.01
N THR A 103 24.30 5.58 -14.08
CA THR A 103 25.60 4.93 -14.33
C THR A 103 25.62 3.52 -13.72
N PRO A 104 26.55 2.65 -14.15
CA PRO A 104 26.80 1.38 -13.48
C PRO A 104 27.14 1.55 -11.98
N ASP A 105 27.80 2.64 -11.60
CA ASP A 105 28.20 2.93 -10.20
C ASP A 105 27.00 3.24 -9.29
N ASP A 106 25.86 3.65 -9.86
CA ASP A 106 24.60 3.87 -9.15
C ASP A 106 23.88 2.55 -8.79
N THR A 107 24.31 1.45 -9.40
CA THR A 107 23.91 0.10 -9.04
C THR A 107 25.01 -0.54 -8.22
N LEU A 108 24.64 -1.13 -7.08
CA LEU A 108 25.56 -2.01 -6.40
C LEU A 108 25.54 -3.32 -7.19
N ASP A 109 26.67 -3.78 -7.71
CA ASP A 109 26.79 -5.14 -8.25
C ASP A 109 26.33 -6.10 -7.14
N GLY A 110 25.12 -6.64 -7.33
CA GLY A 110 24.49 -7.48 -6.34
C GLY A 110 25.31 -8.75 -6.20
N LYS A 111 25.54 -9.21 -4.96
CA LYS A 111 25.89 -10.60 -4.72
C LYS A 111 24.94 -11.49 -5.53
N VAL A 112 25.48 -12.54 -6.11
CA VAL A 112 24.67 -13.52 -6.83
C VAL A 112 23.63 -14.09 -5.85
N VAL A 113 22.35 -13.92 -6.17
CA VAL A 113 21.26 -14.36 -5.29
C VAL A 113 21.04 -15.85 -5.49
N PRO A 114 20.91 -16.63 -4.40
CA PRO A 114 20.56 -18.03 -4.49
C PRO A 114 19.21 -18.24 -5.20
N VAL A 115 19.20 -19.08 -6.22
CA VAL A 115 17.96 -19.58 -6.85
C VAL A 115 17.55 -20.87 -6.13
N GLY A 116 16.28 -21.28 -6.19
CA GLY A 116 15.88 -22.47 -5.45
C GLY A 116 14.66 -23.19 -5.97
N LEU A 117 14.29 -24.25 -5.24
CA LEU A 117 13.11 -25.07 -5.46
C LEU A 117 12.31 -25.16 -4.17
N LEU A 118 11.00 -25.21 -4.30
CA LEU A 118 10.06 -25.68 -3.28
C LEU A 118 9.51 -27.03 -3.73
N MET A 119 9.55 -28.01 -2.84
CA MET A 119 9.13 -29.38 -3.09
C MET A 119 8.05 -29.80 -2.09
N ARG A 120 6.99 -30.45 -2.58
CA ARG A 120 6.13 -31.28 -1.74
C ARG A 120 6.48 -32.74 -1.95
N VAL A 121 6.77 -33.42 -0.87
CA VAL A 121 7.19 -34.82 -0.90
C VAL A 121 6.33 -35.64 0.04
N GLU A 122 5.65 -36.63 -0.48
CA GLU A 122 4.88 -37.60 0.30
C GLU A 122 5.75 -38.83 0.58
N GLY A 123 5.92 -39.17 1.85
CA GLY A 123 6.78 -40.26 2.27
C GLY A 123 6.90 -40.33 3.78
N THR A 124 7.89 -41.08 4.25
CA THR A 124 8.21 -41.23 5.68
C THR A 124 9.51 -40.52 6.00
N GLU A 125 9.86 -40.40 7.28
CA GLU A 125 11.14 -39.84 7.71
C GLU A 125 12.37 -40.61 7.17
N HIS A 126 12.19 -41.87 6.76
CA HIS A 126 13.23 -42.72 6.15
C HIS A 126 13.29 -42.62 4.63
N SER A 127 12.35 -41.93 4.00
CA SER A 127 12.35 -41.70 2.56
C SER A 127 13.38 -40.64 2.19
N ALA A 128 13.91 -40.71 0.97
CA ALA A 128 14.96 -39.81 0.49
C ALA A 128 14.61 -39.16 -0.85
N VAL A 129 15.11 -37.95 -1.07
CA VAL A 129 15.13 -37.30 -2.39
C VAL A 129 16.58 -37.16 -2.83
N GLU A 130 16.89 -37.75 -3.97
CA GLU A 130 18.18 -37.66 -4.65
C GLU A 130 18.11 -36.51 -5.67
N ILE A 131 19.04 -35.56 -5.62
CA ILE A 131 19.14 -34.44 -6.57
C ILE A 131 20.43 -34.58 -7.38
N SER A 132 20.29 -34.47 -8.69
CA SER A 132 21.40 -34.45 -9.64
C SER A 132 21.48 -33.13 -10.38
N THR A 133 22.67 -32.53 -10.38
CA THR A 133 22.98 -31.30 -11.13
C THR A 133 24.31 -31.46 -11.84
N LYS A 134 24.61 -30.61 -12.82
CA LYS A 134 25.94 -30.59 -13.47
C LYS A 134 27.10 -30.25 -12.51
N LEU A 135 26.80 -29.70 -11.34
CA LEU A 135 27.78 -29.25 -10.35
C LEU A 135 27.96 -30.23 -9.20
N GLY A 136 27.25 -31.35 -9.22
CA GLY A 136 27.32 -32.41 -8.23
C GLY A 136 25.94 -32.96 -7.86
N ASP A 137 25.97 -34.19 -7.37
CA ASP A 137 24.82 -34.91 -6.85
C ASP A 137 24.80 -34.84 -5.32
N PHE A 138 23.61 -34.85 -4.73
CA PHE A 138 23.41 -34.92 -3.29
C PHE A 138 22.02 -35.45 -2.96
N ASP A 139 21.83 -35.92 -1.74
CA ASP A 139 20.54 -36.38 -1.24
C ASP A 139 20.20 -35.76 0.13
N PHE A 140 18.95 -35.95 0.53
CA PHE A 140 18.49 -35.71 1.89
C PHE A 140 17.35 -36.66 2.26
N LEU A 141 17.32 -37.05 3.52
CA LEU A 141 16.18 -37.76 4.11
C LEU A 141 15.10 -36.76 4.53
N LEU A 142 13.84 -37.17 4.41
CA LEU A 142 12.72 -36.33 4.84
C LEU A 142 12.75 -36.09 6.36
N GLY A 143 13.26 -37.04 7.15
CA GLY A 143 13.43 -36.90 8.60
C GLY A 143 14.49 -35.86 9.02
N GLU A 144 15.37 -35.43 8.10
CA GLU A 144 16.33 -34.36 8.38
C GLU A 144 15.70 -32.96 8.26
N LEU A 145 14.52 -32.84 7.64
CA LEU A 145 13.85 -31.56 7.38
C LEU A 145 13.26 -31.00 8.67
N GLN A 146 13.93 -29.98 9.22
CA GLN A 146 13.47 -29.27 10.41
C GLN A 146 13.27 -27.79 10.09
N LEU A 147 12.16 -27.22 10.57
CA LEU A 147 11.84 -25.82 10.38
C LEU A 147 12.90 -24.92 11.02
N GLY A 148 13.63 -24.19 10.17
CA GLY A 148 14.64 -23.21 10.59
C GLY A 148 16.04 -23.80 10.79
N LYS A 149 16.26 -25.07 10.41
CA LYS A 149 17.58 -25.69 10.33
C LYS A 149 18.00 -25.86 8.87
N LYS A 150 19.24 -25.51 8.54
CA LYS A 150 19.81 -25.69 7.20
C LYS A 150 20.68 -26.95 7.15
N LEU A 151 20.41 -27.82 6.18
CA LEU A 151 21.30 -28.91 5.80
C LEU A 151 22.19 -28.43 4.66
N THR A 152 23.50 -28.35 4.87
CA THR A 152 24.44 -27.94 3.82
C THR A 152 24.85 -29.13 2.97
N ARG A 153 24.92 -28.94 1.65
CA ARG A 153 25.42 -29.91 0.66
C ARG A 153 26.42 -29.22 -0.27
N LEU A 154 27.21 -30.02 -0.98
CA LEU A 154 28.22 -29.55 -1.94
C LEU A 154 29.10 -28.43 -1.35
N GLU A 155 29.76 -28.70 -0.22
CA GLU A 155 30.64 -27.76 0.50
C GLU A 155 29.96 -26.43 0.88
N GLY A 156 28.64 -26.47 1.12
CA GLY A 156 27.84 -25.31 1.49
C GLY A 156 27.44 -24.42 0.32
N LYS A 157 27.56 -24.91 -0.93
CA LYS A 157 26.99 -24.25 -2.11
C LYS A 157 25.47 -24.42 -2.19
N VAL A 158 24.94 -25.44 -1.52
CA VAL A 158 23.51 -25.77 -1.48
C VAL A 158 23.03 -25.85 -0.03
N SER A 159 21.83 -25.35 0.25
CA SER A 159 21.09 -25.68 1.47
C SER A 159 19.78 -26.40 1.15
N VAL A 160 19.44 -27.36 2.01
CA VAL A 160 18.12 -27.98 2.08
C VAL A 160 17.50 -27.65 3.43
N GLU A 161 16.26 -27.18 3.42
CA GLU A 161 15.54 -26.64 4.57
C GLU A 161 14.11 -27.19 4.61
N GLY A 162 13.58 -27.48 5.79
CA GLY A 162 12.15 -27.76 5.93
C GLY A 162 11.33 -26.48 5.77
N THR A 163 10.17 -26.58 5.12
CA THR A 163 9.19 -25.49 4.99
C THR A 163 7.79 -25.98 5.35
N PRO A 164 6.92 -25.15 5.96
CA PRO A 164 5.52 -25.50 6.13
C PRO A 164 4.88 -25.70 4.77
N TRP A 165 3.89 -26.56 4.68
CA TRP A 165 3.11 -26.70 3.46
C TRP A 165 1.89 -25.78 3.46
N ALA A 166 1.72 -25.02 2.38
CA ALA A 166 0.60 -24.11 2.23
C ALA A 166 -0.53 -24.75 1.42
N VAL A 167 -1.76 -24.57 1.90
CA VAL A 167 -2.98 -24.96 1.21
C VAL A 167 -3.76 -23.70 0.85
N ARG A 168 -4.19 -23.59 -0.40
CA ARG A 168 -5.08 -22.51 -0.84
C ARG A 168 -6.49 -22.75 -0.31
N LEU A 169 -7.04 -21.82 0.46
CA LEU A 169 -8.33 -21.97 1.15
C LEU A 169 -9.42 -21.04 0.60
N SER A 170 -9.06 -19.98 -0.11
CA SER A 170 -10.05 -19.06 -0.71
C SER A 170 -10.76 -19.62 -1.93
N GLY A 171 -10.33 -20.77 -2.46
CA GLY A 171 -10.82 -21.32 -3.73
C GLY A 171 -10.32 -20.53 -4.94
N GLU A 172 -10.86 -20.86 -6.13
CA GLU A 172 -10.34 -20.34 -7.40
C GLU A 172 -10.94 -19.00 -7.82
N ARG A 173 -12.11 -18.60 -7.30
CA ARG A 173 -12.89 -17.42 -7.72
C ARG A 173 -12.61 -16.18 -6.84
N GLY A 174 -12.60 -15.00 -7.46
CA GLY A 174 -12.38 -13.71 -6.79
C GLY A 174 -10.95 -13.48 -6.30
N ASP A 175 -10.66 -12.24 -5.91
CA ASP A 175 -9.39 -11.82 -5.30
C ASP A 175 -9.51 -11.85 -3.77
N ALA A 176 -8.90 -12.84 -3.13
CA ALA A 176 -9.00 -13.08 -1.70
C ALA A 176 -7.83 -12.49 -0.90
N ASP A 177 -8.15 -11.82 0.21
CA ASP A 177 -7.20 -10.99 0.96
C ASP A 177 -7.60 -10.84 2.45
N TYR A 178 -6.73 -10.19 3.24
CA TYR A 178 -6.94 -9.91 4.66
C TYR A 178 -7.39 -11.13 5.50
N PRO A 179 -6.61 -12.22 5.54
CA PRO A 179 -6.97 -13.38 6.33
C PRO A 179 -6.90 -13.10 7.84
N SER A 180 -7.79 -13.72 8.61
CA SER A 180 -7.74 -13.74 10.06
C SER A 180 -8.07 -15.14 10.59
N LEU A 181 -7.41 -15.53 11.69
CA LEU A 181 -7.48 -16.86 12.29
C LEU A 181 -7.85 -16.78 13.78
N ALA A 182 -8.67 -17.74 14.24
CA ALA A 182 -8.91 -17.98 15.66
C ALA A 182 -9.24 -19.45 15.92
N CYS A 183 -8.97 -19.93 17.14
CA CYS A 183 -9.45 -21.24 17.58
C CYS A 183 -10.65 -21.06 18.53
N ASP A 184 -11.69 -21.85 18.33
CA ASP A 184 -12.88 -21.85 19.20
C ASP A 184 -12.74 -22.76 20.42
N ALA A 185 -13.69 -22.66 21.34
CA ALA A 185 -13.70 -23.45 22.57
C ALA A 185 -13.81 -24.97 22.34
N ASP A 186 -14.29 -25.40 21.17
CA ASP A 186 -14.33 -26.81 20.76
C ASP A 186 -12.99 -27.29 20.16
N GLY A 187 -12.01 -26.40 20.02
CA GLY A 187 -10.72 -26.68 19.41
C GLY A 187 -10.72 -26.58 17.88
N LYS A 188 -11.78 -26.07 17.26
CA LYS A 188 -11.86 -25.91 15.80
C LYS A 188 -11.19 -24.60 15.38
N VAL A 189 -10.49 -24.61 14.25
CA VAL A 189 -9.80 -23.42 13.74
C VAL A 189 -10.67 -22.73 12.71
N TRP A 190 -10.86 -21.43 12.87
CA TRP A 190 -11.64 -20.58 11.99
C TRP A 190 -10.71 -19.71 11.17
N LEU A 191 -10.94 -19.68 9.86
CA LEU A 191 -10.31 -18.75 8.92
C LEU A 191 -11.39 -17.87 8.33
N VAL A 192 -11.19 -16.56 8.35
CA VAL A 192 -12.01 -15.59 7.61
C VAL A 192 -11.16 -14.80 6.64
N TRP A 193 -11.76 -14.39 5.52
CA TRP A 193 -11.10 -13.55 4.52
C TRP A 193 -12.11 -12.68 3.78
N MET A 194 -11.61 -11.62 3.15
CA MET A 194 -12.37 -10.81 2.21
C MET A 194 -12.09 -11.33 0.80
N SER A 195 -13.11 -11.40 -0.06
CA SER A 195 -12.94 -11.70 -1.49
C SER A 195 -13.60 -10.60 -2.33
N TYR A 196 -12.84 -10.03 -3.26
CA TYR A 196 -13.34 -9.10 -4.26
C TYR A 196 -13.77 -9.84 -5.53
N GLU A 197 -14.96 -9.49 -6.02
CA GLU A 197 -15.48 -9.96 -7.31
C GLU A 197 -16.42 -8.92 -7.91
N ASP A 198 -16.26 -8.64 -9.21
CA ASP A 198 -17.16 -7.81 -10.01
C ASP A 198 -17.55 -6.46 -9.39
N GLY A 199 -16.60 -5.77 -8.75
CA GLY A 199 -16.84 -4.45 -8.16
C GLY A 199 -17.42 -4.49 -6.75
N ALA A 200 -17.37 -5.62 -6.05
CA ALA A 200 -17.85 -5.75 -4.68
C ALA A 200 -17.01 -6.74 -3.87
N ASP A 201 -16.91 -6.52 -2.56
CA ASP A 201 -16.28 -7.42 -1.60
C ASP A 201 -17.33 -8.30 -0.90
N THR A 202 -16.95 -9.52 -0.53
CA THR A 202 -17.73 -10.43 0.32
C THR A 202 -16.83 -10.99 1.42
N ILE A 203 -17.36 -11.12 2.64
CA ILE A 203 -16.64 -11.77 3.75
C ILE A 203 -17.01 -13.26 3.78
N TRP A 204 -15.97 -14.09 3.85
CA TRP A 204 -16.06 -15.54 3.84
C TRP A 204 -15.42 -16.15 5.08
N ALA A 205 -15.86 -17.35 5.45
CA ALA A 205 -15.30 -18.14 6.53
C ALA A 205 -15.13 -19.61 6.14
N ARG A 206 -14.14 -20.29 6.72
CA ARG A 206 -14.06 -21.76 6.81
C ARG A 206 -13.73 -22.16 8.24
N ARG A 207 -14.10 -23.38 8.61
CA ARG A 207 -13.75 -24.01 9.88
C ARG A 207 -13.05 -25.34 9.65
N PHE A 208 -11.91 -25.54 10.29
CA PHE A 208 -11.18 -26.80 10.35
C PHE A 208 -11.66 -27.62 11.56
N ASP A 209 -12.12 -28.84 11.33
CA ASP A 209 -12.71 -29.72 12.37
C ASP A 209 -11.69 -30.65 13.05
N GLY A 210 -10.41 -30.56 12.68
CA GLY A 210 -9.35 -31.47 13.10
C GLY A 210 -8.88 -32.41 11.99
N ALA A 211 -9.65 -32.56 10.91
CA ALA A 211 -9.30 -33.36 9.73
C ALA A 211 -9.38 -32.55 8.43
N LYS A 212 -10.44 -31.76 8.27
CA LYS A 212 -10.75 -31.05 7.02
C LYS A 212 -11.31 -29.66 7.28
N TRP A 213 -11.06 -28.77 6.32
CA TRP A 213 -11.73 -27.49 6.24
C TRP A 213 -13.12 -27.67 5.65
N SER A 214 -14.12 -27.06 6.28
CA SER A 214 -15.47 -26.96 5.73
C SER A 214 -15.48 -26.28 4.37
N GLY A 215 -16.56 -26.45 3.60
CA GLY A 215 -16.87 -25.54 2.49
C GLY A 215 -16.91 -24.07 2.94
N PRO A 216 -16.76 -23.10 2.01
CA PRO A 216 -16.76 -21.69 2.35
C PRO A 216 -18.16 -21.22 2.76
N MET A 217 -18.24 -20.54 3.89
CA MET A 217 -19.46 -19.97 4.45
C MET A 217 -19.47 -18.47 4.20
N LYS A 218 -20.56 -17.96 3.61
CA LYS A 218 -20.73 -16.52 3.45
C LYS A 218 -21.06 -15.87 4.80
N VAL A 219 -20.33 -14.81 5.16
CA VAL A 219 -20.49 -14.08 6.43
C VAL A 219 -21.22 -12.76 6.22
N SER A 220 -20.89 -11.98 5.18
CA SER A 220 -21.65 -10.76 4.87
C SER A 220 -22.96 -11.10 4.16
N ASP A 221 -24.04 -10.37 4.44
CA ASP A 221 -25.36 -10.66 3.85
C ASP A 221 -25.35 -10.43 2.34
N ALA A 222 -24.75 -9.33 1.89
CA ALA A 222 -24.63 -8.95 0.49
C ALA A 222 -23.18 -8.58 0.12
N PRO A 223 -22.81 -8.69 -1.17
CA PRO A 223 -21.60 -8.04 -1.67
C PRO A 223 -21.66 -6.51 -1.46
N GLY A 224 -20.53 -5.89 -1.17
CA GLY A 224 -20.40 -4.44 -1.01
C GLY A 224 -18.98 -4.04 -0.63
N ASP A 225 -18.78 -2.83 -0.15
CA ASP A 225 -17.47 -2.37 0.31
C ASP A 225 -17.17 -2.92 1.69
N CYS A 226 -16.36 -4.00 1.75
CA CYS A 226 -15.94 -4.61 3.00
C CYS A 226 -14.42 -4.56 3.12
N LEU A 227 -13.90 -4.59 4.35
CA LEU A 227 -12.47 -4.56 4.61
C LEU A 227 -12.12 -5.31 5.90
N GLN A 228 -10.97 -5.99 5.86
CA GLN A 228 -10.25 -6.52 7.02
C GLN A 228 -11.16 -7.31 7.99
N PRO A 229 -11.70 -8.48 7.58
CA PRO A 229 -12.39 -9.32 8.55
C PRO A 229 -11.44 -9.79 9.64
N ALA A 230 -11.93 -9.79 10.87
CA ALA A 230 -11.24 -10.28 12.06
C ALA A 230 -12.13 -11.31 12.75
N VAL A 231 -11.53 -12.40 13.24
CA VAL A 231 -12.25 -13.47 13.92
C VAL A 231 -11.68 -13.71 15.31
N ALA A 232 -12.56 -13.96 16.28
CA ALA A 232 -12.21 -14.34 17.64
C ALA A 232 -13.32 -15.18 18.25
N ALA A 233 -12.96 -16.12 19.11
CA ALA A 233 -13.92 -16.98 19.79
C ALA A 233 -14.26 -16.46 21.19
N ASP A 234 -15.53 -16.56 21.56
CA ASP A 234 -15.93 -16.48 22.95
C ASP A 234 -16.22 -17.89 23.49
N SER A 235 -16.59 -17.99 24.77
CA SER A 235 -16.86 -19.29 25.42
C SER A 235 -17.97 -20.15 24.78
N THR A 236 -18.85 -19.61 23.94
CA THR A 236 -19.97 -20.36 23.35
C THR A 236 -20.17 -20.15 21.84
N GLY A 237 -19.28 -19.42 21.16
CA GLY A 237 -19.39 -19.14 19.73
C GLY A 237 -18.21 -18.35 19.18
N VAL A 238 -18.32 -17.94 17.91
CA VAL A 238 -17.26 -17.21 17.20
C VAL A 238 -17.80 -15.90 16.64
N TRP A 239 -17.11 -14.80 16.92
CA TRP A 239 -17.39 -13.50 16.35
C TRP A 239 -16.56 -13.27 15.10
N VAL A 240 -17.22 -12.78 14.05
CA VAL A 240 -16.55 -12.20 12.88
C VAL A 240 -16.94 -10.73 12.79
N VAL A 241 -15.93 -9.86 12.71
CA VAL A 241 -16.07 -8.41 12.64
C VAL A 241 -15.34 -7.88 11.41
N TRP A 242 -15.98 -7.02 10.63
CA TRP A 242 -15.36 -6.37 9.45
C TRP A 242 -15.77 -4.91 9.38
N ALA A 243 -14.94 -4.09 8.74
CA ALA A 243 -15.31 -2.73 8.38
C ALA A 243 -16.10 -2.78 7.08
N ALA A 244 -17.16 -1.98 6.97
CA ALA A 244 -17.92 -1.87 5.73
C ALA A 244 -18.48 -0.46 5.53
N GLN A 245 -18.66 -0.09 4.27
CA GLN A 245 -19.29 1.19 3.94
C GLN A 245 -20.80 1.12 4.16
N ALA A 246 -21.33 2.02 4.98
CA ALA A 246 -22.76 2.22 5.20
C ALA A 246 -23.09 3.71 5.14
N GLN A 247 -24.00 4.10 4.23
CA GLN A 247 -24.46 5.49 4.08
C GLN A 247 -23.31 6.52 3.89
N GLY A 248 -22.23 6.12 3.22
CA GLY A 248 -21.07 6.98 2.95
C GLY A 248 -20.07 7.10 4.10
N ASN A 249 -20.25 6.35 5.19
CA ASN A 249 -19.26 6.20 6.27
C ASN A 249 -18.73 4.76 6.32
N TRP A 250 -17.56 4.57 6.93
CA TRP A 250 -17.06 3.24 7.27
C TRP A 250 -17.40 2.92 8.73
N ASP A 251 -18.18 1.87 8.95
CA ASP A 251 -18.55 1.40 10.29
C ASP A 251 -18.11 -0.06 10.47
N LEU A 252 -17.96 -0.48 11.72
CA LEU A 252 -17.70 -1.88 12.05
C LEU A 252 -19.01 -2.65 12.15
N PHE A 253 -19.09 -3.74 11.42
CA PHE A 253 -20.19 -4.70 11.47
C PHE A 253 -19.68 -6.02 12.02
N GLY A 254 -20.56 -6.74 12.70
CA GLY A 254 -20.22 -8.07 13.17
C GLY A 254 -21.41 -8.98 13.27
N ARG A 255 -21.13 -10.28 13.26
CA ARG A 255 -22.10 -11.31 13.60
C ARG A 255 -21.39 -12.49 14.25
N ARG A 256 -22.19 -13.31 14.92
CA ARG A 256 -21.72 -14.41 15.73
C ARG A 256 -22.19 -15.73 15.15
N PHE A 257 -21.32 -16.73 15.15
CA PHE A 257 -21.66 -18.12 14.85
C PHE A 257 -21.87 -18.89 16.14
N GLU A 258 -23.06 -19.44 16.35
CA GLU A 258 -23.41 -20.27 17.50
C GLU A 258 -24.45 -21.32 17.05
N ARG A 259 -24.36 -22.56 17.55
CA ARG A 259 -25.27 -23.67 17.21
C ARG A 259 -25.42 -23.90 15.70
N ASP A 260 -24.27 -23.91 15.02
CA ASP A 260 -24.13 -24.10 13.57
C ASP A 260 -24.93 -23.10 12.70
N GLN A 261 -25.24 -21.92 13.24
CA GLN A 261 -25.92 -20.85 12.53
C GLN A 261 -25.27 -19.50 12.80
N TRP A 262 -25.35 -18.64 11.80
CA TRP A 262 -24.97 -17.24 11.93
C TRP A 262 -26.11 -16.40 12.49
N SER A 263 -25.81 -15.50 13.42
CA SER A 263 -26.72 -14.43 13.83
C SER A 263 -26.92 -13.41 12.71
N ALA A 264 -27.93 -12.55 12.87
CA ALA A 264 -28.07 -11.36 12.04
C ALA A 264 -26.82 -10.47 12.14
N VAL A 265 -26.49 -9.79 11.04
CA VAL A 265 -25.46 -8.75 11.00
C VAL A 265 -25.90 -7.58 11.88
N THR A 266 -25.00 -7.12 12.76
CA THR A 266 -25.26 -6.01 13.67
C THR A 266 -24.15 -4.96 13.54
N PRO A 267 -24.49 -3.66 13.40
CA PRO A 267 -23.50 -2.59 13.49
C PRO A 267 -22.95 -2.51 14.92
N LEU A 268 -21.63 -2.57 15.06
CA LEU A 268 -20.90 -2.45 16.33
C LEU A 268 -20.48 -1.01 16.62
N THR A 269 -20.39 -0.18 15.57
CA THR A 269 -20.18 1.27 15.63
C THR A 269 -21.20 2.00 14.75
N ARG A 270 -21.40 3.29 15.02
CA ARG A 270 -22.31 4.20 14.30
C ARG A 270 -21.82 5.66 14.37
N HIS A 271 -20.52 5.86 14.60
CA HIS A 271 -19.99 7.20 14.77
C HIS A 271 -19.93 7.88 13.40
N PRO A 272 -20.17 9.21 13.26
CA PRO A 272 -20.14 9.87 11.94
C PRO A 272 -18.79 9.86 11.20
N GLY A 273 -17.71 9.48 11.89
CA GLY A 273 -16.37 9.38 11.32
C GLY A 273 -16.00 7.91 11.06
N PRO A 274 -15.10 7.63 10.10
CA PRO A 274 -14.74 6.26 9.74
C PRO A 274 -14.19 5.46 10.92
N ASP A 275 -14.64 4.21 11.07
CA ASP A 275 -14.13 3.20 11.98
C ASP A 275 -13.46 2.08 11.15
N ILE A 276 -12.12 1.98 11.22
CA ILE A 276 -11.29 1.07 10.41
C ILE A 276 -10.12 0.50 11.22
N GLY A 277 -9.26 -0.31 10.58
CA GLY A 277 -8.00 -0.76 11.18
C GLY A 277 -8.18 -1.64 12.42
N HIS A 278 -9.30 -2.34 12.53
CA HIS A 278 -9.67 -3.06 13.76
C HIS A 278 -8.92 -4.38 13.96
N ARG A 279 -8.72 -4.74 15.23
CA ARG A 279 -8.19 -6.02 15.70
C ARG A 279 -9.16 -6.68 16.66
N LEU A 280 -9.20 -8.00 16.61
CA LEU A 280 -10.06 -8.83 17.43
C LEU A 280 -9.23 -9.95 18.04
N ILE A 281 -9.29 -10.12 19.36
CA ILE A 281 -8.64 -11.22 20.09
C ILE A 281 -9.58 -11.85 21.11
N SER A 282 -9.26 -13.07 21.54
CA SER A 282 -9.89 -13.74 22.68
C SER A 282 -8.93 -13.71 23.88
N ASP A 283 -9.44 -13.47 25.08
CA ASP A 283 -8.69 -13.71 26.31
C ASP A 283 -8.88 -15.14 26.83
N SER A 284 -8.09 -15.50 27.86
CA SER A 284 -8.14 -16.84 28.47
C SER A 284 -9.45 -17.18 29.19
N ALA A 285 -10.30 -16.19 29.47
CA ALA A 285 -11.63 -16.38 30.05
C ALA A 285 -12.72 -16.53 28.98
N GLY A 286 -12.36 -16.46 27.69
CA GLY A 286 -13.30 -16.53 26.58
C GLY A 286 -14.10 -15.24 26.38
N ASN A 287 -13.56 -14.09 26.80
CA ASN A 287 -14.06 -12.78 26.37
C ASN A 287 -13.39 -12.36 25.07
N VAL A 288 -14.12 -11.63 24.24
CA VAL A 288 -13.59 -11.08 22.99
C VAL A 288 -13.28 -9.60 23.17
N TRP A 289 -12.13 -9.15 22.66
CA TRP A 289 -11.69 -7.76 22.72
C TRP A 289 -11.52 -7.20 21.32
N LEU A 290 -12.10 -6.02 21.09
CA LEU A 290 -12.09 -5.30 19.83
C LEU A 290 -11.44 -3.94 20.04
N SER A 291 -10.41 -3.64 19.27
CA SER A 291 -9.81 -2.30 19.19
C SER A 291 -9.78 -1.84 17.75
N TRP A 292 -9.97 -0.55 17.51
CA TRP A 292 -10.07 0.02 16.17
C TRP A 292 -9.64 1.48 16.15
N GLN A 293 -9.33 1.97 14.95
CA GLN A 293 -9.10 3.38 14.68
C GLN A 293 -10.42 4.06 14.31
N THR A 294 -10.65 5.25 14.82
CA THR A 294 -11.85 6.05 14.56
C THR A 294 -11.48 7.50 14.32
N PHE A 295 -12.09 8.16 13.34
CA PHE A 295 -11.92 9.61 13.20
C PHE A 295 -12.88 10.35 14.13
N ARG A 296 -12.34 10.95 15.20
CA ARG A 296 -13.10 11.72 16.20
C ARG A 296 -12.36 13.00 16.51
N GLN A 297 -13.09 14.09 16.71
CA GLN A 297 -12.55 15.38 17.19
C GLN A 297 -11.38 15.97 16.35
N GLY A 298 -11.22 15.56 15.10
CA GLY A 298 -10.21 16.11 14.17
C GLY A 298 -8.97 15.24 13.96
N ASN A 299 -8.88 14.09 14.64
CA ASN A 299 -7.76 13.14 14.51
C ASN A 299 -8.27 11.68 14.50
N TRP A 300 -7.38 10.77 14.12
CA TRP A 300 -7.60 9.32 14.22
C TRP A 300 -7.20 8.85 15.62
N ASP A 301 -8.17 8.35 16.39
CA ASP A 301 -7.98 7.81 17.73
C ASP A 301 -8.16 6.30 17.76
N VAL A 302 -7.60 5.66 18.78
CA VAL A 302 -7.79 4.25 19.10
C VAL A 302 -8.82 4.09 20.21
N LEU A 303 -9.78 3.19 19.99
CA LEU A 303 -10.78 2.78 20.97
C LEU A 303 -10.66 1.30 21.30
N LEU A 304 -11.32 0.90 22.40
CA LEU A 304 -11.42 -0.48 22.87
C LEU A 304 -12.87 -0.78 23.30
N LYS A 305 -13.33 -2.00 23.03
CA LYS A 305 -14.53 -2.56 23.66
C LYS A 305 -14.37 -4.07 23.85
N SER A 306 -15.16 -4.63 24.75
CA SER A 306 -15.15 -6.06 25.06
C SER A 306 -16.52 -6.69 24.78
N CYS A 307 -16.55 -7.98 24.50
CA CYS A 307 -17.75 -8.79 24.43
C CYS A 307 -17.64 -9.89 25.49
N VAL A 308 -18.50 -9.83 26.50
CA VAL A 308 -18.56 -10.78 27.61
C VAL A 308 -19.88 -11.52 27.51
N LYS A 309 -19.84 -12.85 27.37
CA LYS A 309 -21.03 -13.71 27.23
C LYS A 309 -21.98 -13.19 26.12
N GLY A 310 -21.42 -12.86 24.96
CA GLY A 310 -22.15 -12.36 23.79
C GLY A 310 -22.66 -10.92 23.88
N ARG A 311 -22.31 -10.16 24.93
CA ARG A 311 -22.73 -8.76 25.11
C ARG A 311 -21.55 -7.80 25.01
N TRP A 312 -21.64 -6.87 24.05
CA TRP A 312 -20.67 -5.81 23.86
C TRP A 312 -20.77 -4.73 24.94
N SER A 313 -19.62 -4.26 25.43
CA SER A 313 -19.50 -3.11 26.32
C SER A 313 -19.71 -1.79 25.57
N GLN A 314 -19.79 -0.70 26.34
CA GLN A 314 -19.57 0.65 25.80
C GLN A 314 -18.14 0.78 25.28
N ASP A 315 -17.96 1.77 24.40
CA ASP A 315 -16.66 2.16 23.86
C ASP A 315 -15.79 2.78 24.97
N VAL A 316 -14.53 2.37 25.04
CA VAL A 316 -13.51 2.89 25.97
C VAL A 316 -12.45 3.61 25.13
N GLN A 317 -12.19 4.87 25.46
CA GLN A 317 -11.14 5.66 24.80
C GLN A 317 -9.76 5.10 25.19
N VAL A 318 -8.89 4.82 24.20
CA VAL A 318 -7.50 4.43 24.44
C VAL A 318 -6.59 5.64 24.29
N THR A 319 -6.73 6.41 23.21
CA THR A 319 -5.87 7.56 22.91
C THR A 319 -6.60 8.89 23.09
N GLU A 320 -5.88 9.95 23.44
CA GLU A 320 -6.45 11.29 23.66
C GLU A 320 -5.54 12.38 23.12
N SER A 321 -4.62 12.01 22.21
CA SER A 321 -3.62 12.96 21.69
C SER A 321 -4.16 13.69 20.48
N SER A 322 -3.62 14.88 20.20
CA SER A 322 -4.00 15.65 19.00
C SER A 322 -3.35 15.13 17.71
N ALA A 323 -2.68 13.98 17.76
CA ALA A 323 -2.05 13.33 16.61
C ALA A 323 -2.89 12.14 16.16
N ASN A 324 -2.67 11.69 14.93
CA ASN A 324 -3.26 10.44 14.47
C ASN A 324 -2.53 9.26 15.09
N ASP A 325 -3.30 8.33 15.65
CA ASP A 325 -2.83 7.10 16.27
C ASP A 325 -3.23 5.90 15.37
N TRP A 326 -2.24 5.10 14.97
CA TRP A 326 -2.30 4.18 13.85
C TRP A 326 -2.21 2.71 14.22
N GLU A 327 -2.97 1.88 13.48
CA GLU A 327 -2.91 0.42 13.44
C GLU A 327 -2.76 -0.24 14.83
N PRO A 328 -3.81 -0.22 15.65
CA PRO A 328 -3.74 -0.81 16.97
C PRO A 328 -3.44 -2.32 16.89
N SER A 329 -2.79 -2.81 17.95
CA SER A 329 -2.42 -4.20 18.16
C SER A 329 -2.81 -4.62 19.57
N LEU A 330 -3.29 -5.87 19.71
CA LEU A 330 -3.87 -6.38 20.95
C LEU A 330 -3.20 -7.69 21.38
N ALA A 331 -2.92 -7.81 22.67
CA ALA A 331 -2.61 -9.10 23.29
C ALA A 331 -3.23 -9.14 24.70
N ALA A 332 -3.71 -10.32 25.11
CA ALA A 332 -4.23 -10.55 26.45
C ALA A 332 -3.33 -11.54 27.19
N ASP A 333 -2.98 -11.23 28.44
CA ASP A 333 -2.25 -12.16 29.30
C ASP A 333 -3.18 -13.15 30.01
N ARG A 334 -2.59 -14.12 30.73
CA ARG A 334 -3.35 -15.12 31.50
C ARG A 334 -4.13 -14.55 32.69
N ALA A 335 -3.80 -13.35 33.14
CA ALA A 335 -4.54 -12.67 34.20
C ALA A 335 -5.75 -11.88 33.65
N GLY A 336 -5.92 -11.83 32.32
CA GLY A 336 -6.98 -11.07 31.65
C GLY A 336 -6.64 -9.59 31.50
N ASN A 337 -5.38 -9.19 31.68
CA ASN A 337 -4.95 -7.84 31.29
C ASN A 337 -4.84 -7.77 29.77
N VAL A 338 -5.33 -6.68 29.20
CA VAL A 338 -5.26 -6.45 27.75
C VAL A 338 -4.27 -5.32 27.47
N PHE A 339 -3.29 -5.60 26.65
CA PHE A 339 -2.30 -4.64 26.16
C PHE A 339 -2.74 -4.14 24.78
N ILE A 340 -2.72 -2.83 24.61
CA ILE A 340 -3.09 -2.13 23.39
C ILE A 340 -1.90 -1.28 22.98
N ALA A 341 -1.27 -1.61 21.86
CA ALA A 341 -0.16 -0.83 21.31
C ALA A 341 -0.52 -0.25 19.95
N TRP A 342 0.08 0.88 19.60
CA TRP A 342 -0.16 1.59 18.35
C TRP A 342 1.05 2.47 18.02
N ASP A 343 1.14 2.94 16.78
CA ASP A 343 2.17 3.89 16.35
C ASP A 343 1.58 5.30 16.13
N SER A 344 2.38 6.34 16.35
CA SER A 344 1.88 7.73 16.34
C SER A 344 2.95 8.73 15.93
N TYR A 345 2.58 9.70 15.08
CA TYR A 345 3.48 10.78 14.64
C TYR A 345 3.54 11.96 15.65
N ARG A 346 3.09 11.76 16.89
CA ARG A 346 2.90 12.83 17.89
C ARG A 346 4.19 13.56 18.28
N THR A 347 5.33 12.91 18.12
CA THR A 347 6.68 13.42 18.46
C THR A 347 7.41 14.04 17.28
N GLY A 348 6.81 14.10 16.08
CA GLY A 348 7.47 14.58 14.85
C GLY A 348 8.14 13.47 14.02
N ASN A 349 7.91 12.22 14.42
CA ASN A 349 8.22 10.98 13.71
C ASN A 349 7.32 9.86 14.27
N TYR A 350 7.21 8.69 13.61
CA TYR A 350 6.43 7.57 14.16
C TYR A 350 7.20 6.86 15.28
N ASP A 351 6.62 6.88 16.48
CA ASP A 351 7.07 6.15 17.66
C ASP A 351 5.98 5.18 18.14
N LEU A 352 6.36 4.18 18.94
CA LEU A 352 5.46 3.19 19.51
C LEU A 352 4.96 3.58 20.91
N PHE A 353 3.67 3.35 21.14
CA PHE A 353 3.01 3.62 22.41
C PHE A 353 2.14 2.44 22.82
N MET A 354 1.89 2.32 24.13
CA MET A 354 1.06 1.25 24.67
C MET A 354 0.26 1.72 25.88
N LYS A 355 -0.93 1.13 26.07
CA LYS A 355 -1.70 1.17 27.31
C LYS A 355 -2.09 -0.24 27.72
N ARG A 356 -2.39 -0.41 29.00
CA ARG A 356 -2.91 -1.64 29.57
C ARG A 356 -4.29 -1.40 30.15
N TYR A 357 -5.25 -2.22 29.76
CA TYR A 357 -6.56 -2.30 30.40
C TYR A 357 -6.59 -3.46 31.40
N SER A 358 -6.94 -3.17 32.65
CA SER A 358 -6.97 -4.14 33.75
C SER A 358 -8.04 -3.77 34.77
N GLY A 359 -8.86 -4.74 35.19
CA GLY A 359 -9.85 -4.54 36.25
C GLY A 359 -10.87 -3.41 35.98
N GLY A 360 -11.16 -3.11 34.71
CA GLY A 360 -12.06 -2.00 34.35
C GLY A 360 -11.37 -0.64 34.17
N VAL A 361 -10.04 -0.57 34.32
CA VAL A 361 -9.28 0.67 34.32
C VAL A 361 -8.24 0.66 33.20
N MET A 362 -8.15 1.79 32.48
CA MET A 362 -7.11 2.05 31.49
C MET A 362 -5.89 2.70 32.16
N SER A 363 -4.68 2.23 31.85
CA SER A 363 -3.44 2.85 32.35
C SER A 363 -3.11 4.17 31.65
N ASP A 364 -2.13 4.89 32.22
CA ASP A 364 -1.42 5.96 31.49
C ASP A 364 -0.70 5.39 30.25
N THR A 365 -0.44 6.28 29.28
CA THR A 365 0.31 5.94 28.07
C THR A 365 1.78 5.65 28.40
N ILE A 366 2.25 4.49 27.96
CA ILE A 366 3.64 4.07 27.99
C ILE A 366 4.25 4.39 26.63
N ALA A 367 5.26 5.25 26.58
CA ALA A 367 6.10 5.40 25.39
C ALA A 367 7.08 4.22 25.34
N LEU A 368 6.95 3.38 24.32
CA LEU A 368 7.79 2.20 24.12
C LEU A 368 9.09 2.59 23.42
N THR A 369 9.01 3.52 22.47
CA THR A 369 10.14 4.03 21.71
C THR A 369 10.09 5.56 21.64
N LYS A 370 11.24 6.20 21.40
CA LYS A 370 11.37 7.65 21.30
C LYS A 370 12.62 8.01 20.51
N ARG A 371 12.53 7.84 19.20
CA ARG A 371 13.67 7.92 18.29
C ARG A 371 13.37 8.74 17.03
N PRO A 372 14.41 9.28 16.37
CA PRO A 372 14.22 9.99 15.12
C PRO A 372 13.86 9.04 13.96
N GLU A 373 14.23 7.76 14.05
CA GLU A 373 13.89 6.66 13.12
C GLU A 373 12.39 6.34 13.09
N PHE A 374 11.81 6.15 11.91
CA PHE A 374 10.44 5.63 11.77
C PHE A 374 10.27 4.30 12.50
N GLU A 375 9.26 4.19 13.36
CA GLU A 375 8.90 2.93 14.04
C GLU A 375 7.40 2.72 14.00
N ALA A 376 6.95 1.71 13.28
CA ALA A 376 5.54 1.46 13.07
C ALA A 376 5.22 -0.03 12.96
N HIS A 377 3.92 -0.34 12.76
CA HIS A 377 3.43 -1.69 12.50
C HIS A 377 3.66 -2.65 13.66
N VAL A 378 3.41 -2.19 14.89
CA VAL A 378 3.59 -3.00 16.09
C VAL A 378 2.66 -4.22 16.10
N SER A 379 3.22 -5.39 16.40
CA SER A 379 2.51 -6.64 16.68
C SER A 379 2.79 -7.06 18.12
N LEU A 380 1.77 -7.55 18.84
CA LEU A 380 1.87 -7.96 20.24
C LEU A 380 1.59 -9.45 20.43
N ALA A 381 2.30 -10.09 21.36
CA ALA A 381 1.95 -11.41 21.88
C ALA A 381 2.36 -11.55 23.35
N CYS A 382 1.50 -12.10 24.19
CA CYS A 382 1.85 -12.40 25.58
C CYS A 382 2.43 -13.81 25.69
N ASP A 383 3.47 -13.97 26.50
CA ASP A 383 3.96 -15.29 26.91
C ASP A 383 3.35 -15.74 28.24
N ASP A 384 3.61 -16.99 28.57
CA ASP A 384 3.13 -17.65 29.79
C ASP A 384 3.81 -17.16 31.08
N GLN A 385 4.86 -16.36 30.96
CA GLN A 385 5.69 -15.85 32.05
C GLN A 385 5.36 -14.38 32.38
N GLY A 386 4.40 -13.78 31.66
CA GLY A 386 3.97 -12.39 31.83
C GLY A 386 4.77 -11.37 31.00
N GLY A 387 5.62 -11.84 30.08
CA GLY A 387 6.26 -11.00 29.08
C GLY A 387 5.29 -10.62 27.96
N VAL A 388 5.30 -9.36 27.56
CA VAL A 388 4.58 -8.88 26.37
C VAL A 388 5.60 -8.70 25.25
N TRP A 389 5.65 -9.62 24.30
CA TRP A 389 6.51 -9.56 23.13
C TRP A 389 5.96 -8.57 22.11
N LEU A 390 6.86 -7.80 21.51
CA LEU A 390 6.57 -6.81 20.49
C LEU A 390 7.50 -7.00 19.29
N SER A 391 6.94 -6.96 18.09
CA SER A 391 7.73 -6.78 16.86
C SER A 391 7.25 -5.54 16.11
N TRP A 392 8.17 -4.82 15.49
CA TRP A 392 7.89 -3.63 14.68
C TRP A 392 8.95 -3.47 13.59
N ASP A 393 8.65 -2.71 12.54
CA ASP A 393 9.67 -2.33 11.55
C ASP A 393 10.13 -0.90 11.72
N GLU A 394 11.40 -0.72 11.44
CA GLU A 394 12.14 0.53 11.56
C GLU A 394 12.62 1.00 10.19
N ALA A 395 12.55 2.31 9.94
CA ALA A 395 13.21 2.95 8.80
C ALA A 395 14.10 4.11 9.25
N GLY A 396 14.79 4.75 8.30
CA GLY A 396 15.64 5.90 8.57
C GLY A 396 14.91 7.08 9.23
N ALA A 397 15.70 7.96 9.83
CA ALA A 397 15.21 9.13 10.54
C ALA A 397 14.38 10.08 9.67
N ASN A 398 13.52 10.88 10.31
CA ASN A 398 12.78 11.96 9.65
C ASN A 398 11.86 11.46 8.52
N TRP A 399 11.12 10.40 8.79
CA TRP A 399 10.26 9.79 7.77
C TRP A 399 9.22 10.73 7.22
N GLY A 400 9.10 10.69 5.89
CA GLY A 400 8.15 11.49 5.14
C GLY A 400 8.48 12.98 5.14
N LYS A 401 9.64 13.43 5.62
CA LYS A 401 10.11 14.83 5.50
C LYS A 401 10.95 15.01 4.23
N GLU A 402 11.34 16.25 3.96
CA GLU A 402 12.02 16.67 2.72
C GLU A 402 12.99 15.62 2.16
N PHE A 403 12.60 15.05 1.02
CA PHE A 403 13.42 14.14 0.24
C PHE A 403 13.38 14.51 -1.25
N PRO A 404 14.54 14.58 -1.94
CA PRO A 404 15.90 14.47 -1.39
C PRO A 404 16.23 15.57 -0.37
N GLY A 405 16.94 15.23 0.70
CA GLY A 405 17.16 16.12 1.84
C GLY A 405 17.50 15.36 3.13
N PRO A 406 17.30 15.96 4.32
CA PRO A 406 17.54 15.31 5.61
C PRO A 406 16.46 14.29 6.01
N GLY A 407 15.34 14.25 5.26
CA GLY A 407 14.25 13.30 5.44
C GLY A 407 14.40 12.02 4.64
N THR A 408 13.36 11.19 4.67
CA THR A 408 13.33 9.94 3.93
C THR A 408 12.03 9.74 3.17
N ARG A 409 12.13 8.99 2.06
CA ARG A 409 10.99 8.53 1.25
C ARG A 409 9.98 7.72 2.08
N LEU A 410 8.78 7.56 1.52
CA LEU A 410 7.71 6.78 2.14
C LEU A 410 8.12 5.31 2.31
N HIS A 411 8.68 4.69 1.27
CA HIS A 411 9.31 3.39 1.38
C HIS A 411 10.82 3.48 1.10
N GLN A 412 11.59 2.95 2.02
CA GLN A 412 13.04 2.81 1.94
C GLN A 412 13.44 1.58 2.76
N THR A 413 14.74 1.38 2.98
CA THR A 413 15.25 0.29 3.82
C THR A 413 14.43 0.10 5.10
N ARG A 414 13.95 -1.13 5.34
CA ARG A 414 13.15 -1.54 6.50
C ARG A 414 13.89 -2.60 7.32
N THR A 415 13.86 -2.47 8.63
CA THR A 415 14.49 -3.42 9.56
C THR A 415 13.51 -3.88 10.63
N VAL A 416 13.33 -5.20 10.76
CA VAL A 416 12.49 -5.78 11.81
C VAL A 416 13.21 -5.76 13.16
N ARG A 417 12.47 -5.38 14.20
CA ARG A 417 12.88 -5.37 15.59
C ARG A 417 12.03 -6.35 16.41
N LEU A 418 12.61 -6.84 17.51
CA LEU A 418 11.93 -7.67 18.49
C LEU A 418 12.30 -7.21 19.90
N GLY A 419 11.29 -7.03 20.74
CA GLY A 419 11.44 -6.69 22.15
C GLY A 419 10.43 -7.42 23.02
N CYS A 420 10.64 -7.37 24.33
CA CYS A 420 9.72 -7.88 25.35
C CYS A 420 9.56 -6.83 26.45
N TYR A 421 8.33 -6.38 26.66
CA TYR A 421 7.98 -5.51 27.76
C TYR A 421 7.71 -6.35 29.01
N VAL A 422 8.58 -6.21 30.01
CA VAL A 422 8.54 -6.95 31.27
C VAL A 422 9.12 -6.09 32.39
N GLY A 423 8.55 -6.19 33.60
CA GLY A 423 9.02 -5.40 34.75
C GLY A 423 8.94 -3.88 34.55
N GLY A 424 7.98 -3.42 33.75
CA GLY A 424 7.77 -1.99 33.47
C GLY A 424 8.70 -1.40 32.41
N ARG A 425 9.47 -2.22 31.69
CA ARG A 425 10.48 -1.77 30.74
C ARG A 425 10.44 -2.59 29.45
N LEU A 426 10.75 -1.96 28.33
CA LEU A 426 11.00 -2.65 27.07
C LEU A 426 12.45 -3.13 27.02
N LEU A 427 12.64 -4.44 26.91
CA LEU A 427 13.93 -5.10 26.80
C LEU A 427 14.02 -5.84 25.45
N ARG A 428 15.22 -6.27 25.05
CA ARG A 428 15.44 -7.07 23.82
C ARG A 428 16.16 -8.39 24.11
N PRO A 429 15.86 -9.47 23.36
CA PRO A 429 16.64 -10.69 23.41
C PRO A 429 18.02 -10.50 22.77
N MET A 430 18.97 -11.38 23.14
CA MET A 430 20.27 -11.49 22.48
C MET A 430 20.49 -12.91 21.94
N PRO A 431 21.12 -13.08 20.75
CA PRO A 431 21.54 -12.02 19.82
C PRO A 431 20.35 -11.23 19.26
N LYS A 432 20.56 -10.02 18.71
CA LYS A 432 19.46 -9.24 18.15
C LYS A 432 18.91 -9.91 16.89
N LEU A 433 17.61 -9.82 16.65
CA LEU A 433 16.95 -10.45 15.52
C LEU A 433 17.54 -9.96 14.17
N GLU A 434 17.75 -8.66 14.04
CA GLU A 434 18.33 -8.05 12.85
C GLU A 434 19.79 -8.48 12.58
N ASP A 435 20.53 -8.85 13.63
CA ASP A 435 21.92 -9.28 13.52
C ASP A 435 22.03 -10.74 13.06
N VAL A 436 20.97 -11.54 13.24
CA VAL A 436 20.92 -12.95 12.80
C VAL A 436 20.23 -13.14 11.45
N ILE A 437 19.46 -12.15 10.98
CA ILE A 437 18.94 -12.16 9.60
C ILE A 437 20.14 -12.21 8.61
N PRO A 438 20.13 -13.11 7.62
CA PRO A 438 21.18 -13.22 6.61
C PRO A 438 21.48 -11.89 5.94
N GLN A 439 22.76 -11.61 5.68
CA GLN A 439 23.21 -10.31 5.16
C GLN A 439 22.52 -9.93 3.83
N ASP A 440 22.21 -10.91 3.00
CA ASP A 440 21.47 -10.76 1.74
C ASP A 440 19.98 -10.41 1.94
N MET A 441 19.42 -10.58 3.13
CA MET A 441 18.04 -10.17 3.45
C MET A 441 17.96 -8.88 4.27
N ARG A 442 19.07 -8.40 4.85
CA ARG A 442 19.05 -7.23 5.74
C ARG A 442 18.66 -5.95 5.00
N GLY A 443 17.81 -5.16 5.65
CA GLY A 443 17.44 -3.81 5.21
C GLY A 443 16.21 -3.75 4.30
N ASP A 444 15.53 -4.86 4.06
CA ASP A 444 14.30 -4.90 3.28
C ASP A 444 13.32 -5.87 3.95
N CYS A 445 13.24 -5.85 5.29
CA CYS A 445 12.35 -6.69 6.08
C CYS A 445 11.33 -5.83 6.83
N GLU A 446 10.04 -6.09 6.67
CA GLU A 446 8.96 -5.23 7.18
C GLU A 446 7.67 -5.98 7.55
N LEU A 447 6.71 -5.24 8.09
CA LEU A 447 5.41 -5.70 8.56
C LEU A 447 5.50 -6.94 9.47
N PRO A 448 6.31 -6.88 10.54
CA PRO A 448 6.52 -8.07 11.33
C PRO A 448 5.31 -8.43 12.18
N HIS A 449 5.12 -9.72 12.40
CA HIS A 449 4.07 -10.28 13.26
C HIS A 449 4.69 -11.22 14.27
N VAL A 450 4.43 -11.00 15.57
CA VAL A 450 4.95 -11.84 16.65
C VAL A 450 3.86 -12.73 17.24
N THR A 451 4.22 -13.95 17.59
CA THR A 451 3.37 -14.88 18.35
C THR A 451 4.23 -15.80 19.20
N VAL A 452 3.64 -16.39 20.24
CA VAL A 452 4.31 -17.35 21.12
C VAL A 452 3.63 -18.69 20.96
N ASP A 453 4.39 -19.74 20.68
CA ASP A 453 3.81 -21.08 20.56
C ASP A 453 3.57 -21.73 21.93
N LYS A 454 2.85 -22.86 21.96
CA LYS A 454 2.55 -23.61 23.19
C LYS A 454 3.81 -24.07 23.93
N GLY A 455 4.93 -24.21 23.23
CA GLY A 455 6.23 -24.56 23.82
C GLY A 455 6.94 -23.38 24.47
N GLY A 456 6.49 -22.15 24.22
CA GLY A 456 7.12 -20.90 24.67
C GLY A 456 8.17 -20.35 23.69
N ARG A 457 8.22 -20.83 22.44
CA ARG A 457 9.10 -20.23 21.41
C ARG A 457 8.46 -18.95 20.89
N VAL A 458 9.28 -17.92 20.73
CA VAL A 458 8.85 -16.65 20.15
C VAL A 458 9.03 -16.72 18.64
N TRP A 459 7.93 -16.67 17.90
CA TRP A 459 7.91 -16.65 16.44
C TRP A 459 7.78 -15.21 15.95
N VAL A 460 8.63 -14.82 15.01
CA VAL A 460 8.54 -13.56 14.28
C VAL A 460 8.41 -13.87 12.80
N PHE A 461 7.31 -13.43 12.21
CA PHE A 461 7.07 -13.45 10.78
C PHE A 461 7.36 -12.08 10.22
N PHE A 462 7.88 -11.99 9.00
CA PHE A 462 8.15 -10.71 8.34
C PHE A 462 8.17 -10.87 6.83
N ARG A 463 7.88 -9.78 6.12
CA ARG A 463 7.98 -9.75 4.66
C ARG A 463 9.37 -9.27 4.27
N HIS A 464 9.98 -9.90 3.27
CA HIS A 464 11.22 -9.45 2.66
C HIS A 464 11.01 -9.06 1.19
N LYS A 465 11.49 -7.87 0.81
CA LYS A 465 11.38 -7.33 -0.54
C LYS A 465 12.55 -7.76 -1.43
N TYR A 466 12.22 -8.22 -2.62
CA TYR A 466 13.09 -8.37 -3.77
C TYR A 466 12.76 -7.30 -4.82
N THR A 467 13.76 -6.81 -5.55
CA THR A 467 13.56 -5.83 -6.63
C THR A 467 13.79 -6.49 -8.00
N LYS A 468 12.80 -6.38 -8.89
CA LYS A 468 12.92 -6.80 -10.29
C LYS A 468 13.18 -5.60 -11.18
N LYS A 469 14.24 -5.68 -12.00
CA LYS A 469 14.49 -4.75 -13.11
C LYS A 469 13.62 -5.15 -14.31
N ILE A 470 12.83 -4.22 -14.81
CA ILE A 470 11.94 -4.38 -15.96
C ILE A 470 12.41 -3.42 -17.05
N ARG A 471 12.51 -3.90 -18.30
CA ARG A 471 12.81 -3.05 -19.46
C ARG A 471 11.56 -2.88 -20.30
N THR A 472 11.12 -1.65 -20.50
CA THR A 472 9.95 -1.28 -21.29
C THR A 472 10.38 -0.30 -22.38
N GLY A 473 10.62 -0.80 -23.60
CA GLY A 473 11.14 0.02 -24.69
C GLY A 473 12.44 0.73 -24.31
N VAL A 474 12.37 2.06 -24.15
CA VAL A 474 13.50 2.93 -23.79
C VAL A 474 13.72 3.12 -22.28
N ARG A 475 12.77 2.69 -21.41
CA ARG A 475 12.86 2.90 -19.95
C ARG A 475 13.22 1.62 -19.20
N THR A 476 14.01 1.77 -18.14
CA THR A 476 14.18 0.74 -17.11
C THR A 476 13.35 1.11 -15.89
N MET A 477 12.51 0.18 -15.43
CA MET A 477 11.66 0.32 -14.24
C MET A 477 12.06 -0.71 -13.18
N TYR A 478 11.70 -0.43 -11.93
CA TYR A 478 12.00 -1.30 -10.79
C TYR A 478 10.71 -1.60 -10.05
N ARG A 479 10.41 -2.90 -9.90
CA ARG A 479 9.21 -3.38 -9.19
C ARG A 479 9.60 -4.12 -7.92
N GLY A 480 8.91 -3.82 -6.81
CA GLY A 480 9.04 -4.58 -5.58
C GLY A 480 8.21 -5.88 -5.59
N LEU A 481 8.78 -6.92 -5.00
CA LEU A 481 8.18 -8.23 -4.78
C LEU A 481 8.43 -8.65 -3.33
N TRP A 482 7.38 -8.84 -2.54
CA TRP A 482 7.51 -9.21 -1.14
C TRP A 482 7.19 -10.67 -0.90
N ARG A 483 7.95 -11.33 -0.02
CA ARG A 483 7.72 -12.71 0.42
C ARG A 483 7.71 -12.82 1.93
N LEU A 484 6.91 -13.74 2.46
CA LEU A 484 6.78 -13.97 3.89
C LEU A 484 7.82 -14.99 4.38
N TYR A 485 8.55 -14.62 5.41
CA TYR A 485 9.49 -15.48 6.13
C TYR A 485 9.09 -15.59 7.60
N ALA A 486 9.50 -16.67 8.23
CA ALA A 486 9.37 -16.89 9.67
C ALA A 486 10.72 -17.18 10.30
N MET A 487 10.93 -16.71 11.52
CA MET A 487 12.04 -17.09 12.40
C MET A 487 11.48 -17.40 13.78
N HIS A 488 12.10 -18.33 14.51
CA HIS A 488 11.76 -18.57 15.91
C HIS A 488 13.00 -18.44 16.79
N GLY A 489 12.80 -17.87 17.98
CA GLY A 489 13.81 -17.69 19.01
C GLY A 489 13.54 -18.59 20.22
N GLN A 490 14.59 -19.25 20.70
CA GLN A 490 14.60 -20.02 21.94
C GLN A 490 16.02 -20.25 22.43
N GLY A 491 16.21 -20.24 23.75
CA GLY A 491 17.55 -20.03 24.32
C GLY A 491 18.20 -18.80 23.68
N ASP A 492 19.49 -18.59 23.86
CA ASP A 492 20.17 -17.42 23.29
C ASP A 492 20.46 -17.60 21.78
N SER A 493 19.45 -18.00 21.00
CA SER A 493 19.56 -18.33 19.58
C SER A 493 18.26 -18.10 18.81
N PHE A 494 18.40 -17.84 17.51
CA PHE A 494 17.32 -17.79 16.54
C PHE A 494 17.55 -18.84 15.45
N SER A 495 16.44 -19.32 14.88
CA SER A 495 16.47 -20.19 13.71
C SER A 495 16.96 -19.46 12.45
N ALA A 496 17.31 -20.19 11.39
CA ALA A 496 17.40 -19.59 10.07
C ALA A 496 16.01 -19.10 9.58
N PRO A 497 15.93 -18.12 8.66
CA PRO A 497 14.68 -17.73 8.04
C PRO A 497 14.04 -18.88 7.26
N ILE A 498 12.77 -19.12 7.53
CA ILE A 498 11.93 -20.14 6.90
C ILE A 498 11.04 -19.42 5.89
N LEU A 499 11.18 -19.72 4.60
CA LEU A 499 10.27 -19.20 3.58
C LEU A 499 8.89 -19.84 3.77
N LEU A 500 7.84 -19.01 3.85
CA LEU A 500 6.48 -19.50 3.68
C LEU A 500 6.17 -19.56 2.17
N PRO A 501 5.77 -20.73 1.64
CA PRO A 501 5.56 -20.89 0.21
C PRO A 501 4.34 -20.09 -0.27
N GLU A 502 4.28 -19.78 -1.57
CA GLU A 502 3.14 -19.05 -2.16
C GLU A 502 2.82 -17.74 -1.40
N SER A 503 3.85 -16.97 -1.05
CA SER A 503 3.70 -15.74 -0.23
C SER A 503 4.12 -14.47 -0.96
N GLU A 504 4.44 -14.60 -2.26
CA GLU A 504 4.72 -13.49 -3.15
C GLU A 504 3.56 -12.49 -3.21
N GLY A 505 3.87 -11.21 -3.06
CA GLY A 505 2.88 -10.18 -3.28
C GLY A 505 3.41 -8.77 -3.14
N ARG A 506 2.53 -7.91 -2.62
CA ARG A 506 2.72 -6.47 -2.46
C ARG A 506 3.16 -6.10 -1.03
N GLN A 507 3.38 -4.81 -0.79
CA GLN A 507 3.94 -4.32 0.47
C GLN A 507 2.98 -4.56 1.64
N ASP A 508 1.71 -4.14 1.55
CA ASP A 508 0.74 -4.08 2.65
C ASP A 508 -0.06 -5.37 2.93
N MET A 509 0.39 -6.53 2.43
CA MET A 509 -0.28 -7.81 2.68
C MET A 509 -0.03 -8.31 4.11
N ARG A 510 -1.08 -8.31 4.93
CA ARG A 510 -1.05 -8.79 6.31
C ARG A 510 -1.23 -10.31 6.39
N MET A 511 -0.75 -10.88 7.50
CA MET A 511 -0.90 -12.29 7.84
C MET A 511 -1.60 -12.45 9.20
N ALA A 512 -2.00 -13.67 9.54
CA ALA A 512 -2.61 -14.00 10.83
C ALA A 512 -2.07 -15.32 11.40
N THR A 513 -2.13 -15.45 12.72
CA THR A 513 -1.76 -16.68 13.43
C THR A 513 -2.76 -17.02 14.52
N CYS A 514 -2.95 -18.30 14.81
CA CYS A 514 -3.57 -18.74 16.07
C CYS A 514 -2.97 -20.08 16.51
N LEU A 515 -3.14 -20.42 17.79
CA LEU A 515 -2.89 -21.78 18.29
C LEU A 515 -4.21 -22.55 18.31
N ASP A 516 -4.17 -23.83 17.94
CA ASP A 516 -5.28 -24.75 18.19
C ASP A 516 -5.18 -25.44 19.56
N ALA A 517 -6.19 -26.23 19.91
CA ALA A 517 -6.26 -26.93 21.20
C ALA A 517 -5.09 -27.92 21.41
N GLN A 518 -4.58 -28.52 20.33
CA GLN A 518 -3.44 -29.44 20.38
C GLN A 518 -2.12 -28.67 20.56
N GLY A 519 -2.09 -27.39 20.18
CA GLY A 519 -0.93 -26.51 20.25
C GLY A 519 -0.20 -26.35 18.93
N ASN A 520 -0.81 -26.75 17.81
CA ASN A 520 -0.28 -26.43 16.51
C ASN A 520 -0.43 -24.93 16.27
N LEU A 521 0.59 -24.34 15.67
CA LEU A 521 0.58 -22.95 15.24
C LEU A 521 0.05 -22.88 13.80
N TRP A 522 -1.13 -22.31 13.65
CA TRP A 522 -1.73 -22.00 12.36
C TRP A 522 -1.27 -20.65 11.87
N VAL A 523 -0.99 -20.57 10.58
CA VAL A 523 -0.49 -19.37 9.90
C VAL A 523 -1.28 -19.20 8.61
N ALA A 524 -1.86 -18.01 8.38
CA ALA A 524 -2.57 -17.69 7.15
C ALA A 524 -2.09 -16.37 6.54
N TRP A 525 -2.00 -16.32 5.21
CA TRP A 525 -1.53 -15.16 4.47
C TRP A 525 -2.19 -15.07 3.08
N ALA A 526 -2.12 -13.89 2.47
CA ALA A 526 -2.52 -13.67 1.09
C ALA A 526 -1.29 -13.62 0.18
N SER A 527 -1.48 -13.98 -1.09
CA SER A 527 -0.52 -13.82 -2.19
C SER A 527 -1.27 -13.39 -3.44
N ASP A 528 -0.67 -12.51 -4.24
CA ASP A 528 -1.26 -12.06 -5.52
C ASP A 528 -0.67 -12.79 -6.73
N GLY A 529 0.12 -13.86 -6.48
CA GLY A 529 0.61 -14.77 -7.51
C GLY A 529 1.62 -14.14 -8.49
N ARG A 530 2.08 -12.91 -8.24
CA ARG A 530 3.17 -12.30 -8.99
C ARG A 530 4.47 -13.06 -8.73
N THR A 531 5.39 -13.08 -9.69
CA THR A 531 6.70 -13.74 -9.56
C THR A 531 7.80 -12.89 -10.21
N MET A 532 9.07 -13.29 -10.02
CA MET A 532 10.17 -12.66 -10.75
C MET A 532 9.98 -12.78 -12.27
N LYS A 533 9.42 -13.88 -12.78
CA LYS A 533 9.07 -14.03 -14.20
C LYS A 533 7.84 -13.19 -14.60
N ALA A 534 6.73 -13.33 -13.88
CA ALA A 534 5.46 -12.65 -14.14
C ALA A 534 5.20 -11.56 -13.10
N SER A 535 5.71 -10.35 -13.36
CA SER A 535 5.76 -9.29 -12.35
C SER A 535 4.43 -8.59 -12.07
N ALA A 536 3.45 -8.66 -12.99
CA ALA A 536 2.11 -8.13 -12.78
C ALA A 536 1.36 -8.94 -11.70
N PRO A 537 0.49 -8.29 -10.90
CA PRO A 537 -0.34 -9.02 -9.96
C PRO A 537 -1.32 -9.89 -10.75
N LYS A 538 -1.54 -11.11 -10.27
CA LYS A 538 -2.57 -12.00 -10.78
C LYS A 538 -3.77 -11.92 -9.83
N ARG A 539 -4.43 -13.05 -9.60
CA ARG A 539 -5.53 -13.18 -8.66
C ARG A 539 -5.01 -13.39 -7.25
N CYS A 540 -5.48 -12.59 -6.30
CA CYS A 540 -5.19 -12.76 -4.88
C CYS A 540 -5.83 -14.04 -4.34
N ALA A 541 -5.08 -14.80 -3.56
CA ALA A 541 -5.55 -16.02 -2.91
C ALA A 541 -5.06 -16.07 -1.46
N VAL A 542 -5.89 -16.66 -0.59
CA VAL A 542 -5.55 -16.91 0.81
C VAL A 542 -5.06 -18.34 0.97
N TYR A 543 -3.92 -18.47 1.63
CA TYR A 543 -3.26 -19.71 1.96
C TYR A 543 -3.18 -19.87 3.49
N ALA A 544 -3.14 -21.11 3.96
CA ALA A 544 -2.76 -21.42 5.32
C ALA A 544 -1.82 -22.62 5.41
N ALA A 545 -1.02 -22.63 6.46
CA ALA A 545 -0.17 -23.74 6.85
C ALA A 545 -0.28 -24.01 8.35
N VAL A 546 0.08 -25.24 8.74
CA VAL A 546 0.15 -25.67 10.13
C VAL A 546 1.60 -25.98 10.49
N ILE A 547 2.04 -25.47 11.64
CA ILE A 547 3.33 -25.76 12.24
C ILE A 547 3.06 -26.60 13.50
N PRO A 548 3.44 -27.89 13.51
CA PRO A 548 3.23 -28.74 14.68
C PRO A 548 3.93 -28.22 15.95
N PRO A 549 3.39 -28.50 17.14
CA PRO A 549 4.04 -28.14 18.39
C PRO A 549 5.40 -28.83 18.48
N ALA A 550 6.39 -28.14 19.01
CA ALA A 550 7.66 -28.75 19.38
C ALA A 550 7.75 -28.95 20.90
N ALA A 551 8.85 -29.58 21.32
CA ALA A 551 9.23 -29.65 22.73
C ALA A 551 9.31 -28.26 23.37
N LYS A 552 9.14 -28.22 24.70
CA LYS A 552 9.20 -27.00 25.50
C LYS A 552 10.50 -26.23 25.22
N ALA A 553 10.36 -24.96 24.89
CA ALA A 553 11.45 -24.05 24.60
C ALA A 553 12.25 -23.74 25.87
N LYS A 554 13.55 -23.49 25.69
CA LYS A 554 14.33 -22.79 26.71
C LYS A 554 13.98 -21.30 26.64
N PRO A 555 13.62 -20.65 27.76
CA PRO A 555 13.49 -19.20 27.79
C PRO A 555 14.81 -18.52 27.42
N PHE A 556 14.75 -17.27 26.93
CA PHE A 556 15.95 -16.44 26.76
C PHE A 556 16.64 -16.25 28.12
N SER A 557 17.96 -16.42 28.19
CA SER A 557 18.68 -16.41 29.47
C SER A 557 18.84 -15.01 30.05
N ALA A 558 18.88 -13.99 29.19
CA ALA A 558 18.91 -12.59 29.57
C ALA A 558 18.17 -11.73 28.53
N LEU A 559 17.43 -10.74 29.04
CA LEU A 559 16.90 -9.63 28.26
C LEU A 559 17.71 -8.37 28.57
N HIS A 560 18.08 -7.64 27.53
CA HIS A 560 18.97 -6.49 27.62
C HIS A 560 18.20 -5.19 27.38
N PHE A 561 18.71 -4.08 27.91
CA PHE A 561 18.20 -2.77 27.54
C PHE A 561 18.36 -2.55 26.03
N LEU A 562 17.38 -1.87 25.43
CA LEU A 562 17.58 -1.22 24.15
C LEU A 562 18.60 -0.09 24.40
N ASP A 563 19.83 -0.25 23.91
CA ASP A 563 20.94 0.70 24.09
C ASP A 563 20.67 2.03 23.35
N GLU A 564 19.96 3.01 23.93
CA GLU A 564 19.59 4.20 23.14
C GLU A 564 19.65 5.52 23.90
N LYS A 565 20.33 6.49 23.29
CA LYS A 565 20.29 7.90 23.69
C LYS A 565 19.08 8.54 23.02
N PRO A 566 18.18 9.20 23.76
CA PRO A 566 17.11 9.98 23.16
C PRO A 566 17.71 11.08 22.25
N SER A 567 17.21 11.18 21.02
CA SER A 567 17.43 12.33 20.15
C SER A 567 16.08 12.77 19.59
N ALA A 568 15.90 14.08 19.42
CA ALA A 568 14.66 14.62 18.89
C ALA A 568 14.66 14.53 17.36
N PRO A 569 13.57 14.10 16.71
CA PRO A 569 13.42 14.27 15.27
C PRO A 569 13.40 15.76 14.91
N GLU A 570 13.60 16.09 13.63
CA GLU A 570 13.37 17.45 13.17
C GLU A 570 11.93 17.90 13.48
N PRO A 571 11.70 19.17 13.82
CA PRO A 571 10.34 19.64 14.09
C PRO A 571 9.46 19.50 12.85
N LYS A 572 8.15 19.34 13.06
CA LYS A 572 7.17 19.38 11.98
C LYS A 572 7.26 20.75 11.29
N ARG A 573 7.36 20.79 9.96
CA ARG A 573 7.34 22.06 9.21
C ARG A 573 6.04 22.80 9.48
N GLU A 574 6.07 23.94 10.15
CA GLU A 574 4.88 24.76 10.42
C GLU A 574 4.24 25.22 9.11
N ARG A 575 2.94 24.98 8.98
CA ARG A 575 2.13 25.57 7.92
C ARG A 575 1.73 26.97 8.41
N ARG A 576 2.06 28.01 7.66
CA ARG A 576 1.37 29.29 7.84
C ARG A 576 -0.09 29.05 7.48
N GLU A 577 -0.98 29.12 8.47
CA GLU A 577 -2.39 29.25 8.16
C GLU A 577 -2.55 30.54 7.37
N ALA A 578 -3.18 30.46 6.19
CA ALA A 578 -3.53 31.67 5.47
C ALA A 578 -4.43 32.49 6.39
N SER A 579 -3.95 33.67 6.80
CA SER A 579 -4.76 34.63 7.52
C SER A 579 -5.90 35.04 6.60
N ASP A 580 -7.10 34.60 6.97
CA ASP A 580 -8.39 34.93 6.38
C ASP A 580 -8.79 34.26 5.05
N ARG A 581 -10.11 34.04 4.96
CA ARG A 581 -10.78 33.50 3.78
C ARG A 581 -10.68 34.51 2.64
N LEU A 582 -10.23 34.08 1.46
CA LEU A 582 -10.32 34.88 0.25
C LEU A 582 -11.80 35.15 -0.06
N LYS A 583 -12.24 36.41 0.09
CA LYS A 583 -13.60 36.85 -0.21
C LYS A 583 -13.70 37.39 -1.63
N VAL A 584 -14.66 36.89 -2.39
CA VAL A 584 -14.99 37.32 -3.76
C VAL A 584 -16.51 37.46 -3.86
N GLY A 585 -17.02 38.70 -3.94
CA GLY A 585 -18.45 38.97 -3.81
C GLY A 585 -19.01 38.37 -2.50
N ASP A 586 -20.01 37.49 -2.62
CA ASP A 586 -20.62 36.79 -1.49
C ASP A 586 -19.92 35.46 -1.13
N LYS A 587 -19.01 34.98 -1.98
CA LYS A 587 -18.28 33.73 -1.76
C LYS A 587 -17.09 33.93 -0.85
N ARG A 588 -16.78 32.88 -0.08
CA ARG A 588 -15.59 32.81 0.79
C ARG A 588 -14.85 31.52 0.52
N TYR A 589 -13.61 31.63 0.10
CA TYR A 589 -12.73 30.50 -0.14
C TYR A 589 -11.72 30.34 1.00
N ARG A 590 -11.30 29.10 1.24
CA ARG A 590 -10.23 28.72 2.15
C ARG A 590 -9.06 28.21 1.33
N LEU A 591 -7.84 28.50 1.76
CA LEU A 591 -6.66 27.89 1.18
C LEU A 591 -6.53 26.45 1.70
N LEU A 592 -6.52 25.49 0.79
CA LEU A 592 -6.26 24.08 1.02
C LEU A 592 -4.91 23.70 0.41
N TRP A 593 -4.17 22.81 1.06
CA TRP A 593 -2.94 22.23 0.52
C TRP A 593 -3.19 20.81 0.03
N GLY A 594 -2.59 20.43 -1.09
CA GLY A 594 -2.66 19.06 -1.53
C GLY A 594 -1.60 18.66 -2.54
N ASP A 595 -1.71 17.42 -2.98
CA ASP A 595 -0.83 16.77 -3.95
C ASP A 595 -1.69 15.80 -4.80
N LEU A 596 -1.67 15.99 -6.11
CA LEU A 596 -2.53 15.26 -7.05
C LEU A 596 -1.75 14.31 -7.94
N HIS A 597 -0.44 14.18 -7.72
CA HIS A 597 0.41 13.35 -8.54
C HIS A 597 1.37 12.59 -7.63
N ARG A 598 0.93 11.42 -7.18
CA ARG A 598 1.66 10.57 -6.23
C ARG A 598 1.45 9.11 -6.52
N HIS A 599 2.56 8.38 -6.56
CA HIS A 599 2.59 6.94 -6.82
C HIS A 599 2.64 6.14 -5.52
N THR A 600 2.27 4.87 -5.61
CA THR A 600 2.37 3.87 -4.56
C THR A 600 3.05 2.59 -5.06
N ASP A 601 3.19 1.58 -4.19
CA ASP A 601 3.71 0.25 -4.54
C ASP A 601 2.90 -0.50 -5.63
N ILE A 602 1.73 0.03 -6.00
CA ILE A 602 0.89 -0.44 -7.10
C ILE A 602 1.50 -0.10 -8.46
N SER A 603 2.14 1.06 -8.60
CA SER A 603 2.82 1.47 -9.82
C SER A 603 3.91 0.47 -10.23
N LEU A 604 4.07 0.23 -11.53
CA LEU A 604 5.08 -0.71 -12.03
C LEU A 604 6.51 -0.30 -11.65
N ASP A 605 6.75 1.01 -11.61
CA ASP A 605 7.96 1.70 -11.20
C ASP A 605 7.95 2.14 -9.73
N GLY A 606 6.88 1.85 -8.99
CA GLY A 606 6.67 2.26 -7.61
C GLY A 606 7.43 1.47 -6.55
N SER A 607 8.52 0.76 -6.89
CA SER A 607 9.26 -0.06 -5.91
C SER A 607 9.79 0.71 -4.69
N ARG A 608 9.86 2.03 -4.78
CA ARG A 608 10.39 2.93 -3.74
C ARG A 608 9.32 3.88 -3.21
N ASP A 609 8.11 3.74 -3.71
CA ASP A 609 6.95 4.42 -3.17
C ASP A 609 6.34 3.56 -2.06
N GLY A 610 5.67 4.24 -1.14
CA GLY A 610 4.98 3.57 -0.05
C GLY A 610 3.67 2.92 -0.49
N SER A 611 3.08 2.15 0.39
CA SER A 611 1.73 1.61 0.18
C SER A 611 0.67 2.72 0.16
N LEU A 612 -0.56 2.38 -0.24
CA LEU A 612 -1.71 3.28 -0.10
C LEU A 612 -1.86 3.83 1.33
N LEU A 613 -1.58 3.02 2.37
CA LEU A 613 -1.65 3.47 3.77
C LEU A 613 -0.52 4.46 4.10
N GLU A 614 0.70 4.20 3.63
CA GLU A 614 1.84 5.10 3.86
C GLU A 614 1.65 6.45 3.15
N MET A 615 1.01 6.47 1.98
CA MET A 615 0.61 7.71 1.30
C MET A 615 -0.32 8.56 2.16
N HIS A 616 -1.35 7.94 2.78
CA HIS A 616 -2.30 8.66 3.63
C HIS A 616 -1.68 9.09 4.96
N ARG A 617 -0.82 8.25 5.58
CA ARG A 617 0.03 8.60 6.73
C ARG A 617 0.85 9.85 6.43
N TYR A 618 1.53 9.89 5.29
CA TYR A 618 2.29 11.06 4.84
C TYR A 618 1.41 12.29 4.68
N ALA A 619 0.31 12.18 3.94
CA ALA A 619 -0.59 13.29 3.67
C ALA A 619 -1.18 13.88 4.97
N LEU A 620 -1.65 13.03 5.88
CA LEU A 620 -2.28 13.46 7.14
C LEU A 620 -1.27 13.97 8.18
N ASP A 621 -0.14 13.27 8.36
CA ASP A 621 0.76 13.51 9.49
C ASP A 621 2.00 14.33 9.13
N ALA A 622 2.77 13.87 8.14
CA ALA A 622 4.06 14.46 7.82
C ALA A 622 3.91 15.76 7.01
N ALA A 623 3.11 15.72 5.94
CA ALA A 623 2.89 16.85 5.03
C ALA A 623 1.71 17.74 5.42
N ARG A 624 0.77 17.23 6.22
CA ARG A 624 -0.44 17.95 6.67
C ARG A 624 -1.24 18.56 5.51
N LEU A 625 -1.43 17.75 4.47
CA LEU A 625 -2.27 18.05 3.32
C LEU A 625 -3.75 18.00 3.72
N ASP A 626 -4.55 18.82 3.04
CA ASP A 626 -6.00 18.81 3.11
C ASP A 626 -6.63 17.88 2.05
N PHE A 627 -5.91 17.62 0.95
CA PHE A 627 -6.37 16.72 -0.10
C PHE A 627 -5.22 15.96 -0.79
N VAL A 628 -5.52 14.76 -1.30
CA VAL A 628 -4.57 13.91 -2.04
C VAL A 628 -5.27 13.08 -3.12
N ALA A 629 -4.53 12.66 -4.14
CA ALA A 629 -4.95 11.59 -5.06
C ALA A 629 -3.80 10.60 -5.29
N ALA A 630 -4.10 9.30 -5.23
CA ALA A 630 -3.20 8.29 -5.78
C ALA A 630 -3.33 8.29 -7.30
N THR A 631 -2.22 8.37 -8.02
CA THR A 631 -2.18 8.41 -9.48
C THR A 631 -1.19 7.39 -10.01
N ASP A 632 -1.41 6.11 -9.71
CA ASP A 632 -0.50 5.04 -10.10
C ASP A 632 -0.46 4.80 -11.63
N TYR A 633 0.73 4.43 -12.13
CA TYR A 633 1.05 4.23 -13.55
C TYR A 633 0.55 2.91 -14.18
N GLY A 634 0.23 2.97 -15.48
CA GLY A 634 -0.28 1.88 -16.32
C GLY A 634 0.75 0.83 -16.77
N ALA A 635 1.00 -0.15 -15.91
CA ALA A 635 1.35 -1.55 -16.22
C ALA A 635 1.51 -2.35 -14.91
N GLY A 636 0.62 -2.09 -13.93
CA GLY A 636 0.76 -2.64 -12.58
C GLY A 636 -0.42 -2.47 -11.63
N GLY A 637 -1.39 -1.60 -11.94
CA GLY A 637 -2.48 -1.29 -11.01
C GLY A 637 -3.89 -1.19 -11.60
N TYR A 638 -4.08 -0.42 -12.67
CA TYR A 638 -5.44 -0.02 -13.03
C TYR A 638 -6.08 -0.85 -14.16
N GLU A 639 -5.29 -1.58 -14.95
CA GLU A 639 -5.78 -2.61 -15.88
C GLU A 639 -6.35 -3.83 -15.13
N ALA A 640 -5.84 -4.08 -13.91
CA ALA A 640 -6.36 -5.09 -13.02
C ALA A 640 -7.47 -4.50 -12.15
N ALA A 641 -8.63 -5.16 -12.14
CA ALA A 641 -9.81 -4.63 -11.45
C ALA A 641 -9.60 -4.51 -9.93
N TYR A 642 -8.89 -5.45 -9.30
CA TYR A 642 -8.72 -5.45 -7.84
C TYR A 642 -7.76 -4.38 -7.30
N PRO A 643 -6.55 -4.15 -7.86
CA PRO A 643 -5.74 -3.03 -7.41
C PRO A 643 -6.42 -1.67 -7.65
N TRP A 644 -7.14 -1.49 -8.77
CA TRP A 644 -7.98 -0.29 -8.97
C TRP A 644 -9.08 -0.15 -7.91
N TRP A 645 -9.79 -1.23 -7.61
CA TRP A 645 -10.78 -1.25 -6.55
C TRP A 645 -10.19 -0.81 -5.20
N ARG A 646 -8.96 -1.27 -4.89
CA ARG A 646 -8.26 -0.90 -3.66
C ARG A 646 -7.91 0.58 -3.59
N THR A 647 -7.47 1.22 -4.68
CA THR A 647 -7.18 2.68 -4.66
C THR A 647 -8.47 3.47 -4.38
N GLN A 648 -9.58 3.12 -5.04
CA GLN A 648 -10.86 3.78 -4.82
C GLN A 648 -11.42 3.54 -3.41
N LYS A 649 -11.34 2.30 -2.91
CA LYS A 649 -11.78 1.95 -1.56
C LYS A 649 -10.98 2.70 -0.50
N CYS A 650 -9.66 2.80 -0.67
CA CYS A 650 -8.79 3.55 0.23
C CYS A 650 -9.09 5.05 0.21
N ALA A 651 -9.36 5.63 -0.97
CA ALA A 651 -9.80 7.02 -1.08
C ALA A 651 -11.12 7.29 -0.34
N ASP A 652 -12.05 6.33 -0.30
CA ASP A 652 -13.27 6.45 0.50
C ASP A 652 -13.04 6.26 2.00
N MET A 653 -12.11 5.39 2.41
CA MET A 653 -11.79 5.15 3.82
C MET A 653 -11.26 6.40 4.53
N PHE A 654 -10.41 7.16 3.85
CA PHE A 654 -9.78 8.35 4.43
C PHE A 654 -10.50 9.65 4.09
N TYR A 655 -11.55 9.60 3.26
CA TYR A 655 -12.39 10.77 3.02
C TYR A 655 -13.19 11.11 4.28
N VAL A 656 -12.87 12.26 4.88
CA VAL A 656 -13.60 12.79 6.02
C VAL A 656 -14.06 14.19 5.67
N LYS A 657 -15.34 14.33 5.31
CA LYS A 657 -15.93 15.60 4.92
C LYS A 657 -15.65 16.67 5.99
N GLY A 658 -15.12 17.81 5.56
CA GLY A 658 -14.75 18.90 6.46
C GLY A 658 -13.36 18.79 7.08
N ALA A 659 -12.66 17.66 6.94
CA ALA A 659 -11.34 17.43 7.51
C ALA A 659 -10.27 17.07 6.45
N PHE A 660 -10.50 16.04 5.63
CA PHE A 660 -9.53 15.54 4.63
C PHE A 660 -10.22 14.99 3.38
N VAL A 661 -9.68 15.32 2.20
CA VAL A 661 -10.28 14.97 0.89
C VAL A 661 -9.37 14.08 0.06
N SER A 662 -9.67 12.79 -0.03
CA SER A 662 -9.07 11.91 -1.04
C SER A 662 -9.90 11.91 -2.33
N LEU A 663 -9.29 12.20 -3.47
CA LEU A 663 -9.90 12.10 -4.81
C LEU A 663 -9.58 10.76 -5.47
N PHE A 664 -10.31 10.44 -6.54
CA PHE A 664 -10.05 9.26 -7.37
C PHE A 664 -9.17 9.65 -8.54
N GLY A 665 -8.02 9.01 -8.70
CA GLY A 665 -7.09 9.34 -9.78
C GLY A 665 -6.32 8.16 -10.33
N TYR A 666 -5.73 8.36 -11.51
CA TYR A 666 -4.76 7.45 -12.13
C TYR A 666 -3.84 8.25 -13.08
N GLU A 667 -2.60 7.79 -13.28
CA GLU A 667 -1.73 8.34 -14.31
C GLU A 667 -1.94 7.59 -15.62
N ARG A 668 -2.15 8.32 -16.72
CA ARG A 668 -2.27 7.80 -18.06
C ARG A 668 -1.05 8.17 -18.87
N ALA A 669 -0.27 7.18 -19.30
CA ALA A 669 0.97 7.39 -20.02
C ALA A 669 0.83 7.20 -21.53
N ALA A 670 1.01 8.27 -22.29
CA ALA A 670 1.12 8.22 -23.75
C ALA A 670 2.42 8.90 -24.19
N PRO A 671 3.16 8.35 -25.17
CA PRO A 671 4.40 8.95 -25.64
C PRO A 671 4.14 10.32 -26.27
N PHE A 672 5.19 11.15 -26.33
CA PHE A 672 5.19 12.36 -27.14
C PHE A 672 4.77 12.03 -28.58
N PRO A 673 3.86 12.81 -29.20
CA PRO A 673 3.37 14.13 -28.77
C PRO A 673 2.07 14.12 -27.95
N HIS A 674 1.53 12.95 -27.60
CA HIS A 674 0.25 12.86 -26.89
C HIS A 674 0.41 13.21 -25.42
N GLY A 675 1.44 12.66 -24.77
CA GLY A 675 1.86 13.02 -23.42
C GLY A 675 1.11 12.34 -22.28
N HIS A 676 1.77 12.28 -21.13
CA HIS A 676 1.25 11.73 -19.89
C HIS A 676 0.25 12.70 -19.22
N ARG A 677 -0.77 12.14 -18.57
CA ARG A 677 -1.82 12.88 -17.88
C ARG A 677 -2.18 12.22 -16.56
N ASN A 678 -2.27 13.01 -15.50
CA ASN A 678 -3.02 12.61 -14.31
C ASN A 678 -4.51 12.84 -14.59
N VAL A 679 -5.33 11.79 -14.45
CA VAL A 679 -6.78 11.86 -14.62
C VAL A 679 -7.44 11.78 -13.26
N LEU A 680 -8.39 12.68 -12.99
CA LEU A 680 -9.04 12.83 -11.69
C LEU A 680 -10.56 12.86 -11.80
N HIS A 681 -11.22 12.29 -10.78
CA HIS A 681 -12.66 12.33 -10.61
C HIS A 681 -13.03 12.68 -9.15
N ALA A 682 -14.12 13.43 -8.98
CA ALA A 682 -14.77 13.63 -7.68
C ALA A 682 -15.62 12.42 -7.24
N THR A 683 -16.06 11.59 -8.19
CA THR A 683 -16.94 10.45 -7.96
C THR A 683 -16.24 9.13 -8.23
N ARG A 684 -16.60 8.10 -7.46
CA ARG A 684 -16.08 6.74 -7.61
C ARG A 684 -16.68 6.03 -8.84
N GLY A 685 -16.03 4.95 -9.27
CA GLY A 685 -16.61 3.96 -10.19
C GLY A 685 -16.15 4.11 -11.65
N HIS A 686 -15.48 5.20 -11.99
CA HIS A 686 -14.89 5.38 -13.31
C HIS A 686 -13.74 4.42 -13.51
N ARG A 687 -13.70 3.75 -14.67
CA ARG A 687 -12.57 2.89 -15.04
C ARG A 687 -11.48 3.75 -15.69
N PRO A 688 -10.21 3.41 -15.48
CA PRO A 688 -9.11 4.03 -16.19
C PRO A 688 -9.25 3.87 -17.70
N ILE A 689 -8.99 4.95 -18.42
CA ILE A 689 -9.01 4.99 -19.89
C ILE A 689 -7.56 4.91 -20.38
N PRO A 690 -7.11 3.80 -20.99
CA PRO A 690 -5.77 3.69 -21.54
C PRO A 690 -5.58 4.58 -22.79
N PRO A 691 -4.34 4.75 -23.27
CA PRO A 691 -4.07 5.22 -24.63
C PRO A 691 -4.86 4.45 -25.68
N PHE A 692 -5.48 5.16 -26.62
CA PHE A 692 -6.14 4.57 -27.77
C PHE A 692 -5.06 4.20 -28.79
N VAL A 693 -4.97 2.91 -29.13
CA VAL A 693 -3.89 2.36 -29.97
C VAL A 693 -4.46 1.67 -31.20
N GLU A 694 -3.95 2.01 -32.37
CA GLU A 694 -4.22 1.35 -33.66
C GLU A 694 -2.86 0.98 -34.31
N ASP A 695 -2.74 -0.25 -34.82
CA ASP A 695 -1.49 -0.77 -35.40
C ASP A 695 -0.23 -0.60 -34.51
N GLY A 696 -0.41 -0.73 -33.19
CA GLY A 696 0.67 -0.64 -32.20
C GLY A 696 1.17 0.80 -31.95
N LYS A 697 0.45 1.82 -32.43
CA LYS A 697 0.75 3.23 -32.19
C LYS A 697 -0.43 3.94 -31.56
N VAL A 698 -0.16 4.94 -30.72
CA VAL A 698 -1.21 5.82 -30.21
C VAL A 698 -1.82 6.59 -31.40
N VAL A 699 -3.15 6.69 -31.43
CA VAL A 699 -3.88 7.34 -32.52
C VAL A 699 -3.71 8.86 -32.47
N GLU A 700 -3.69 9.52 -33.62
CA GLU A 700 -3.46 10.98 -33.72
C GLU A 700 -4.49 11.83 -32.94
N ASP A 701 -5.70 11.31 -32.70
CA ASP A 701 -6.78 11.99 -31.98
C ASP A 701 -6.99 11.48 -30.53
N ASP A 702 -6.00 10.79 -29.95
CA ASP A 702 -6.04 10.16 -28.62
C ASP A 702 -6.54 11.10 -27.52
N GLU A 703 -6.02 12.33 -27.47
CA GLU A 703 -6.38 13.35 -26.48
C GLU A 703 -7.86 13.73 -26.58
N LYS A 704 -8.36 13.93 -27.82
CA LYS A 704 -9.77 14.27 -28.06
C LYS A 704 -10.69 13.14 -27.66
N ARG A 705 -10.29 11.88 -27.89
CA ARG A 705 -11.06 10.70 -27.46
C ARG A 705 -11.07 10.59 -25.93
N LEU A 706 -9.93 10.81 -25.26
CA LEU A 706 -9.87 10.86 -23.81
C LEU A 706 -10.81 11.94 -23.25
N TRP A 707 -10.70 13.16 -23.74
CA TRP A 707 -11.51 14.30 -23.31
C TRP A 707 -13.00 14.09 -23.54
N ALA A 708 -13.40 13.48 -24.65
CA ALA A 708 -14.79 13.13 -24.90
C ALA A 708 -15.34 12.13 -23.87
N GLU A 709 -14.53 11.17 -23.43
CA GLU A 709 -14.92 10.24 -22.36
C GLU A 709 -14.95 10.93 -20.98
N LEU A 710 -13.94 11.75 -20.67
CA LEU A 710 -13.90 12.49 -19.40
C LEU A 710 -15.06 13.48 -19.28
N ALA A 711 -15.47 14.14 -20.37
CA ALA A 711 -16.63 15.02 -20.39
C ALA A 711 -17.93 14.27 -20.01
N LYS A 712 -18.08 13.01 -20.43
CA LYS A 712 -19.22 12.15 -20.03
C LYS A 712 -19.13 11.74 -18.56
N GLN A 713 -17.92 11.50 -18.06
CA GLN A 713 -17.65 11.05 -16.69
C GLN A 713 -17.63 12.20 -15.66
N GLY A 714 -17.58 13.45 -16.12
CA GLY A 714 -17.35 14.62 -15.27
C GLY A 714 -15.92 14.69 -14.73
N GLY A 715 -14.96 14.01 -15.37
CA GLY A 715 -13.55 13.98 -15.00
C GLY A 715 -12.74 15.15 -15.55
N ILE A 716 -11.51 15.29 -15.07
CA ILE A 716 -10.49 16.19 -15.66
C ILE A 716 -9.18 15.45 -15.89
N SER A 717 -8.37 15.94 -16.82
CA SER A 717 -6.97 15.57 -16.99
C SER A 717 -6.03 16.73 -16.65
N ILE A 718 -4.80 16.39 -16.29
CA ILE A 718 -3.71 17.33 -16.00
C ILE A 718 -2.48 16.82 -16.75
N ALA A 719 -2.07 17.52 -17.79
CA ALA A 719 -0.83 17.20 -18.50
C ALA A 719 0.38 17.45 -17.59
N HIS A 720 1.37 16.55 -17.65
CA HIS A 720 2.61 16.67 -16.88
C HIS A 720 3.82 16.23 -17.69
N MET A 721 5.02 16.50 -17.15
CA MET A 721 6.30 16.21 -17.84
C MET A 721 6.43 16.87 -19.22
N THR A 722 5.77 18.02 -19.40
CA THR A 722 5.28 18.42 -20.72
C THR A 722 6.40 18.69 -21.73
N ALA A 723 7.58 19.12 -21.28
CA ALA A 723 8.75 19.36 -22.13
C ALA A 723 9.71 18.14 -22.22
N THR A 724 9.19 16.92 -22.07
CA THR A 724 9.95 15.67 -22.16
C THR A 724 9.32 14.66 -23.14
N ALA A 725 9.91 13.48 -23.33
CA ALA A 725 9.35 12.42 -24.19
C ALA A 725 8.01 11.85 -23.67
N GLY A 726 7.65 12.10 -22.41
CA GLY A 726 6.30 11.88 -21.88
C GLY A 726 5.40 13.10 -22.02
N GLY A 727 5.81 14.11 -22.79
CA GLY A 727 5.14 15.40 -22.90
C GLY A 727 4.23 15.55 -24.11
N THR A 728 3.76 16.78 -24.35
CA THR A 728 2.83 17.11 -25.45
C THR A 728 3.30 18.35 -26.22
N ASP A 729 2.94 18.45 -27.50
CA ASP A 729 3.27 19.60 -28.37
C ASP A 729 2.21 20.72 -28.36
N TRP A 730 1.19 20.58 -27.51
CA TRP A 730 0.09 21.53 -27.37
C TRP A 730 -0.67 21.78 -28.68
N ARG A 731 -0.77 20.79 -29.58
CA ARG A 731 -1.54 20.89 -30.83
C ARG A 731 -3.05 21.08 -30.61
N VAL A 732 -3.56 20.56 -29.49
CA VAL A 732 -4.98 20.56 -29.11
C VAL A 732 -5.11 20.88 -27.62
N HIS A 733 -6.26 21.43 -27.22
CA HIS A 733 -6.61 21.71 -25.82
C HIS A 733 -8.13 21.77 -25.68
N ASP A 734 -8.65 21.25 -24.57
CA ASP A 734 -10.04 21.46 -24.15
C ASP A 734 -10.05 22.01 -22.70
N PRO A 735 -10.30 23.31 -22.50
CA PRO A 735 -10.26 23.92 -21.17
C PRO A 735 -11.37 23.43 -20.22
N ALA A 736 -12.41 22.74 -20.72
CA ALA A 736 -13.49 22.22 -19.88
C ALA A 736 -13.09 20.94 -19.15
N VAL A 737 -12.15 20.17 -19.71
CA VAL A 737 -11.70 18.87 -19.17
C VAL A 737 -10.20 18.79 -18.92
N GLU A 738 -9.38 19.65 -19.51
CA GLU A 738 -7.96 19.83 -19.17
C GLU A 738 -7.67 21.27 -18.71
N PRO A 739 -8.25 21.69 -17.55
CA PRO A 739 -8.11 23.06 -17.06
C PRO A 739 -6.73 23.36 -16.45
N LEU A 740 -5.94 22.32 -16.14
CA LEU A 740 -4.72 22.43 -15.35
C LEU A 740 -3.52 21.79 -16.07
N VAL A 741 -2.34 22.27 -15.73
CA VAL A 741 -1.05 21.68 -16.11
C VAL A 741 -0.12 21.64 -14.90
N GLU A 742 0.65 20.56 -14.80
CA GLU A 742 1.76 20.48 -13.85
C GLU A 742 2.94 21.34 -14.35
N ILE A 743 3.08 22.54 -13.81
CA ILE A 743 4.18 23.46 -14.16
C ILE A 743 5.49 23.05 -13.50
N TYR A 744 5.42 22.34 -12.37
CA TYR A 744 6.56 21.90 -11.59
C TYR A 744 6.33 20.51 -11.01
N GLN A 745 7.31 19.65 -11.19
CA GLN A 745 7.32 18.31 -10.63
C GLN A 745 8.56 18.14 -9.75
N ALA A 746 8.37 17.83 -8.47
CA ALA A 746 9.48 17.75 -7.51
C ALA A 746 10.56 16.73 -7.93
N PHE A 747 10.15 15.62 -8.54
CA PHE A 747 11.03 14.56 -8.99
C PHE A 747 11.87 14.92 -10.23
N ARG A 748 11.45 15.88 -11.07
CA ARG A 748 12.08 16.11 -12.38
C ARG A 748 12.43 17.56 -12.69
N GLY A 749 11.59 18.52 -12.36
CA GLY A 749 11.86 19.93 -12.60
C GLY A 749 10.65 20.77 -13.02
N SER A 750 10.95 21.91 -13.63
CA SER A 750 9.95 22.88 -14.13
C SER A 750 9.70 22.70 -15.62
N TYR A 751 8.51 23.08 -16.08
CA TYR A 751 8.10 23.07 -17.50
C TYR A 751 7.58 24.43 -17.97
N GLU A 752 7.86 25.50 -17.23
CA GLU A 752 7.38 26.87 -17.49
C GLU A 752 7.79 27.37 -18.89
N HIS A 753 9.10 27.56 -19.13
CA HIS A 753 9.65 28.01 -20.41
C HIS A 753 11.14 27.69 -20.52
N GLU A 754 11.69 27.66 -21.74
CA GLU A 754 13.12 27.44 -21.93
C GLU A 754 13.95 28.50 -21.19
N GLY A 755 14.87 28.05 -20.33
CA GLY A 755 15.71 28.94 -19.51
C GLY A 755 15.12 29.34 -18.16
N ALA A 756 13.90 28.89 -17.81
CA ALA A 756 13.40 29.03 -16.44
C ALA A 756 14.19 28.12 -15.47
N PRO A 757 14.16 28.38 -14.14
CA PRO A 757 14.84 27.53 -13.17
C PRO A 757 14.37 26.07 -13.23
N PHE A 758 15.31 25.13 -13.15
CA PHE A 758 15.06 23.68 -13.11
C PHE A 758 14.36 23.08 -14.34
N THR A 759 14.39 23.73 -15.50
CA THR A 759 13.79 23.18 -16.71
C THR A 759 14.65 22.13 -17.40
N PRO A 760 14.05 21.17 -18.12
CA PRO A 760 14.81 20.26 -18.97
C PRO A 760 15.51 21.04 -20.09
N THR A 761 16.74 20.66 -20.36
CA THR A 761 17.54 21.00 -21.55
C THR A 761 18.20 19.73 -22.06
N GLU A 762 18.69 19.73 -23.30
CA GLU A 762 19.41 18.57 -23.87
C GLU A 762 20.58 18.08 -22.97
N GLY A 763 21.24 19.00 -22.27
CA GLY A 763 22.33 18.72 -21.33
C GLY A 763 21.92 18.56 -19.86
N SER A 764 20.65 18.74 -19.50
CA SER A 764 20.18 18.53 -18.12
C SER A 764 19.98 17.03 -17.82
N LEU A 765 19.95 16.66 -16.53
CA LEU A 765 19.60 15.28 -16.12
C LEU A 765 18.22 14.89 -16.65
N SER A 766 17.21 15.74 -16.44
CA SER A 766 15.84 15.48 -16.91
C SER A 766 15.77 15.29 -18.43
N GLY A 767 16.43 16.16 -19.22
CA GLY A 767 16.38 16.08 -20.68
C GLY A 767 17.14 14.87 -21.26
N ARG A 768 18.30 14.51 -20.68
CA ARG A 768 19.01 13.28 -21.08
C ARG A 768 18.21 12.02 -20.76
N ARG A 769 17.55 12.01 -19.61
CA ARG A 769 16.88 10.82 -19.05
C ARG A 769 15.48 10.59 -19.59
N TYR A 770 14.70 11.66 -19.70
CA TYR A 770 13.30 11.61 -20.09
C TYR A 770 13.07 12.18 -21.49
N GLY A 771 14.12 12.56 -22.21
CA GLY A 771 14.04 13.22 -23.52
C GLY A 771 13.79 14.72 -23.35
N TYR A 772 14.42 15.55 -24.18
CA TYR A 772 14.15 16.99 -24.27
C TYR A 772 13.17 17.25 -25.41
N GLN A 773 12.02 17.85 -25.11
CA GLN A 773 10.98 18.21 -26.08
C GLN A 773 10.57 19.68 -25.87
N PRO A 774 11.29 20.67 -26.43
CA PRO A 774 11.04 22.09 -26.19
C PRO A 774 9.65 22.56 -26.63
N GLU A 775 9.02 21.88 -27.58
CA GLU A 775 7.66 22.15 -28.04
C GLU A 775 6.66 22.08 -26.88
N GLY A 776 6.96 21.31 -25.85
CA GLY A 776 6.09 21.09 -24.71
C GLY A 776 6.23 22.06 -23.55
N PHE A 777 7.05 23.11 -23.66
CA PHE A 777 7.05 24.18 -22.66
C PHE A 777 5.68 24.88 -22.56
N ILE A 778 5.27 25.23 -21.34
CA ILE A 778 3.93 25.76 -21.06
C ILE A 778 3.73 27.15 -21.68
N TRP A 779 4.79 27.95 -21.83
CA TRP A 779 4.71 29.20 -22.59
C TRP A 779 4.24 29.01 -24.03
N ASN A 780 4.53 27.87 -24.66
CA ASN A 780 4.02 27.57 -26.01
C ASN A 780 2.51 27.36 -26.00
N ALA A 781 1.96 26.73 -24.95
CA ALA A 781 0.52 26.61 -24.75
C ALA A 781 -0.15 27.97 -24.52
N LEU A 782 0.44 28.80 -23.65
CA LEU A 782 -0.07 30.14 -23.35
C LEU A 782 -0.03 31.06 -24.58
N ALA A 783 1.01 30.96 -25.41
CA ALA A 783 1.13 31.70 -26.68
C ALA A 783 0.04 31.32 -27.69
N LYS A 784 -0.48 30.09 -27.63
CA LYS A 784 -1.62 29.61 -28.43
C LYS A 784 -2.98 30.04 -27.83
N GLY A 785 -2.98 30.76 -26.71
CA GLY A 785 -4.18 31.22 -26.02
C GLY A 785 -4.86 30.16 -25.15
N PHE A 786 -4.15 29.08 -24.79
CA PHE A 786 -4.70 28.04 -23.92
C PHE A 786 -4.89 28.55 -22.50
N ARG A 787 -5.98 28.11 -21.86
CA ARG A 787 -6.42 28.57 -20.54
C ARG A 787 -6.06 27.52 -19.49
N LEU A 788 -4.97 27.73 -18.78
CA LEU A 788 -4.39 26.75 -17.86
C LEU A 788 -4.20 27.34 -16.46
N GLY A 789 -4.57 26.57 -15.44
CA GLY A 789 -4.13 26.76 -14.07
C GLY A 789 -2.90 25.90 -13.79
N PHE A 790 -2.15 26.26 -12.75
CA PHE A 790 -0.87 25.60 -12.45
C PHE A 790 -0.95 24.79 -11.17
N VAL A 791 -0.41 23.58 -11.23
CA VAL A 791 -0.25 22.69 -10.08
C VAL A 791 1.20 22.21 -9.99
N ALA A 792 1.60 21.82 -8.78
CA ALA A 792 2.82 21.06 -8.54
C ALA A 792 2.48 19.61 -8.23
N GLY A 793 3.35 18.67 -8.60
CA GLY A 793 3.21 17.26 -8.26
C GLY A 793 4.48 16.69 -7.63
N SER A 794 4.33 15.75 -6.69
CA SER A 794 5.50 15.09 -6.12
C SER A 794 6.09 14.05 -7.06
N ASP A 795 5.20 13.34 -7.78
CA ASP A 795 5.50 12.09 -8.47
C ASP A 795 6.10 11.07 -7.48
N HIS A 796 6.93 10.14 -7.92
CA HIS A 796 7.68 9.17 -7.11
C HIS A 796 8.55 9.81 -6.03
N SER A 797 8.79 9.09 -4.93
CA SER A 797 9.82 9.28 -3.88
C SER A 797 9.88 10.66 -3.17
N SER A 798 9.46 11.74 -3.81
CA SER A 798 9.59 13.12 -3.38
C SER A 798 8.58 13.43 -2.28
N THR A 799 9.08 14.11 -1.26
CA THR A 799 8.29 14.50 -0.08
C THR A 799 8.66 15.92 0.31
N HIS A 800 7.67 16.72 0.74
CA HIS A 800 7.80 18.14 1.15
C HIS A 800 8.46 19.07 0.12
N ARG A 801 8.30 18.78 -1.17
CA ARG A 801 8.86 19.57 -2.27
C ARG A 801 7.84 19.95 -3.35
N ALA A 802 6.59 19.55 -3.21
CA ALA A 802 5.51 19.89 -4.11
C ALA A 802 4.21 20.06 -3.32
N PHE A 803 3.54 21.18 -3.54
CA PHE A 803 2.30 21.57 -2.90
C PHE A 803 1.41 22.29 -3.90
N ILE A 804 0.12 22.00 -3.83
CA ILE A 804 -0.92 22.72 -4.56
C ILE A 804 -1.65 23.59 -3.54
N GLY A 805 -1.54 24.91 -3.69
CA GLY A 805 -2.40 25.85 -2.98
C GLY A 805 -3.72 25.99 -3.73
N LEU A 806 -4.84 25.63 -3.11
CA LEU A 806 -6.16 25.59 -3.74
C LEU A 806 -7.18 26.42 -2.95
N TYR A 807 -7.89 27.35 -3.61
CA TYR A 807 -8.97 28.13 -2.99
C TYR A 807 -10.34 27.48 -3.23
N ALA A 808 -10.84 26.78 -2.21
CA ALA A 808 -12.11 26.06 -2.22
C ALA A 808 -13.09 26.57 -1.15
N GLU A 809 -14.40 26.41 -1.36
CA GLU A 809 -15.43 26.90 -0.42
C GLU A 809 -15.43 26.08 0.90
N ASP A 810 -15.19 24.77 0.81
CA ASP A 810 -15.04 23.86 1.94
C ASP A 810 -14.14 22.65 1.60
N LYS A 811 -14.00 21.72 2.55
CA LYS A 811 -13.28 20.45 2.38
C LYS A 811 -14.24 19.31 2.01
N SER A 812 -14.78 19.39 0.79
CA SER A 812 -15.54 18.32 0.15
C SER A 812 -14.92 17.97 -1.19
N ARG A 813 -15.19 16.76 -1.71
CA ARG A 813 -14.73 16.38 -3.05
C ARG A 813 -15.27 17.34 -4.11
N GLU A 814 -16.52 17.75 -3.96
CA GLU A 814 -17.19 18.67 -4.87
C GLU A 814 -16.51 20.04 -4.88
N ALA A 815 -16.27 20.64 -3.71
CA ALA A 815 -15.66 21.97 -3.63
C ALA A 815 -14.18 21.98 -4.09
N VAL A 816 -13.42 20.93 -3.73
CA VAL A 816 -12.03 20.77 -4.19
C VAL A 816 -12.00 20.61 -5.71
N PHE A 817 -12.83 19.74 -6.27
CA PHE A 817 -12.86 19.47 -7.69
C PHE A 817 -13.35 20.67 -8.52
N GLU A 818 -14.35 21.41 -8.03
CA GLU A 818 -14.79 22.66 -8.66
C GLU A 818 -13.72 23.76 -8.61
N ALA A 819 -12.90 23.81 -7.55
CA ALA A 819 -11.76 24.73 -7.48
C ALA A 819 -10.67 24.38 -8.50
N LEU A 820 -10.40 23.09 -8.71
CA LEU A 820 -9.49 22.60 -9.75
C LEU A 820 -10.00 22.97 -11.14
N LYS A 821 -11.28 22.70 -11.45
CA LYS A 821 -11.91 23.05 -12.73
C LYS A 821 -11.90 24.55 -13.01
N SER A 822 -12.10 25.35 -11.96
CA SER A 822 -12.07 26.81 -12.04
C SER A 822 -10.66 27.40 -11.99
N ARG A 823 -9.60 26.58 -11.97
CA ARG A 823 -8.19 27.02 -11.92
C ARG A 823 -7.87 27.95 -10.74
N ARG A 824 -8.59 27.80 -9.62
CA ARG A 824 -8.35 28.57 -8.39
C ARG A 824 -7.19 27.97 -7.58
N CYS A 825 -6.08 27.69 -8.25
CA CYS A 825 -4.94 27.03 -7.67
C CYS A 825 -3.61 27.58 -8.20
N TYR A 826 -2.55 27.27 -7.47
CA TYR A 826 -1.18 27.55 -7.86
C TYR A 826 -0.24 26.45 -7.39
N ALA A 827 0.88 26.33 -8.11
CA ALA A 827 1.97 25.41 -7.81
C ALA A 827 2.93 26.04 -6.80
N ALA A 828 3.42 25.26 -5.85
CA ALA A 828 4.48 25.69 -4.94
C ALA A 828 5.40 24.52 -4.58
N SER A 829 6.69 24.80 -4.36
CA SER A 829 7.66 23.81 -3.85
C SER A 829 7.67 23.72 -2.32
N GLU A 830 7.08 24.72 -1.67
CA GLU A 830 6.94 24.89 -0.23
C GLU A 830 5.51 25.40 0.06
N PRO A 831 4.97 25.33 1.28
CA PRO A 831 3.64 25.86 1.61
C PRO A 831 3.60 27.42 1.64
N ILE A 832 3.94 28.05 0.52
CA ILE A 832 4.00 29.49 0.27
C ILE A 832 2.59 30.01 -0.01
N VAL A 833 2.07 30.90 0.83
CA VAL A 833 0.75 31.49 0.60
C VAL A 833 0.83 32.50 -0.54
N LEU A 834 -0.01 32.36 -1.56
CA LEU A 834 -0.11 33.29 -2.69
C LEU A 834 -1.58 33.68 -2.91
N GLU A 835 -1.88 34.97 -2.78
CA GLU A 835 -3.11 35.57 -3.30
C GLU A 835 -2.78 36.42 -4.52
N PHE A 836 -3.47 36.14 -5.63
CA PHE A 836 -3.31 36.86 -6.88
C PHE A 836 -4.67 37.35 -7.36
N LYS A 837 -4.78 38.66 -7.58
CA LYS A 837 -5.98 39.31 -8.14
C LYS A 837 -5.61 40.26 -9.26
N VAL A 838 -6.54 40.38 -10.21
CA VAL A 838 -6.53 41.43 -11.22
C VAL A 838 -7.83 42.21 -11.05
N ASP A 839 -7.70 43.48 -10.67
CA ASP A 839 -8.78 44.31 -10.14
C ASP A 839 -9.50 43.64 -8.95
N ASP A 840 -10.73 43.16 -9.16
CA ASP A 840 -11.53 42.45 -8.17
C ASP A 840 -11.70 40.95 -8.50
N HIS A 841 -11.09 40.49 -9.59
CA HIS A 841 -11.11 39.11 -10.07
C HIS A 841 -9.96 38.31 -9.46
N VAL A 842 -10.22 37.06 -9.08
CA VAL A 842 -9.21 36.16 -8.50
C VAL A 842 -8.56 35.27 -9.55
N MET A 843 -7.42 34.68 -9.20
CA MET A 843 -6.76 33.67 -10.02
C MET A 843 -7.74 32.62 -10.58
N GLY A 844 -7.59 32.32 -11.87
CA GLY A 844 -8.41 31.38 -12.62
C GLY A 844 -9.58 32.01 -13.38
N GLU A 845 -10.06 33.19 -12.97
CA GLU A 845 -11.17 33.89 -13.61
C GLU A 845 -10.80 34.49 -14.98
N GLU A 846 -11.83 34.66 -15.80
CA GLU A 846 -11.77 35.34 -17.09
C GLU A 846 -12.80 36.47 -17.10
N PHE A 847 -12.38 37.65 -17.55
CA PHE A 847 -13.24 38.83 -17.57
C PHE A 847 -12.85 39.79 -18.70
N ALA A 848 -13.80 40.62 -19.11
CA ALA A 848 -13.54 41.68 -20.07
C ALA A 848 -13.02 42.93 -19.36
N ALA A 849 -11.94 43.51 -19.88
CA ALA A 849 -11.38 44.77 -19.40
C ALA A 849 -11.29 45.78 -20.54
N SER A 850 -11.77 47.01 -20.31
CA SER A 850 -11.67 48.14 -21.25
C SER A 850 -10.64 49.18 -20.82
N LYS A 851 -10.01 48.96 -19.66
CA LYS A 851 -8.99 49.83 -19.08
C LYS A 851 -7.83 48.97 -18.59
N PRO A 852 -6.60 49.51 -18.53
CA PRO A 852 -5.48 48.79 -17.98
C PRO A 852 -5.76 48.36 -16.51
N PRO A 853 -5.60 47.07 -16.18
CA PRO A 853 -6.02 46.55 -14.89
C PRO A 853 -5.00 46.77 -13.77
N LYS A 854 -5.44 46.65 -12.52
CA LYS A 854 -4.56 46.67 -11.34
C LYS A 854 -4.28 45.25 -10.85
N ILE A 855 -3.03 44.84 -10.92
CA ILE A 855 -2.59 43.55 -10.39
C ILE A 855 -2.26 43.70 -8.90
N LYS A 856 -2.85 42.84 -8.06
CA LYS A 856 -2.61 42.78 -6.62
C LYS A 856 -2.04 41.41 -6.28
N VAL A 857 -0.89 41.40 -5.61
CA VAL A 857 -0.21 40.17 -5.19
C VAL A 857 0.09 40.26 -3.71
N THR A 858 -0.31 39.23 -2.97
CA THR A 858 0.11 38.99 -1.58
C THR A 858 0.84 37.65 -1.53
N VAL A 859 2.07 37.65 -1.03
CA VAL A 859 2.87 36.43 -0.85
C VAL A 859 3.33 36.34 0.59
N ALA A 860 3.22 35.16 1.20
CA ALA A 860 3.89 34.82 2.46
C ALA A 860 4.74 33.58 2.25
N GLY A 861 6.07 33.77 2.28
CA GLY A 861 7.06 32.71 2.09
C GLY A 861 7.29 31.87 3.35
N THR A 862 7.92 30.71 3.15
CA THR A 862 8.54 29.92 4.24
C THR A 862 9.95 30.40 4.58
N ALA A 863 10.53 31.23 3.70
CA ALA A 863 11.76 32.01 3.87
C ALA A 863 11.57 33.40 3.25
N SER A 864 12.53 34.30 3.42
CA SER A 864 12.47 35.65 2.83
C SER A 864 12.31 35.56 1.31
N ILE A 865 11.34 36.31 0.78
CA ILE A 865 11.01 36.34 -0.65
C ILE A 865 12.08 37.12 -1.38
N GLU A 866 12.85 36.42 -2.20
CA GLU A 866 13.92 37.03 -3.00
C GLU A 866 13.36 37.91 -4.12
N ARG A 867 12.38 37.37 -4.87
CA ARG A 867 11.81 37.98 -6.06
C ARG A 867 10.34 37.62 -6.21
N ILE A 868 9.55 38.54 -6.77
CA ILE A 868 8.19 38.31 -7.27
C ILE A 868 8.14 38.84 -8.69
N ASP A 869 7.78 37.98 -9.65
CA ASP A 869 7.66 38.32 -11.06
C ASP A 869 6.17 38.33 -11.47
N ILE A 870 5.73 39.43 -12.09
CA ILE A 870 4.43 39.52 -12.75
C ILE A 870 4.64 39.32 -14.24
N ILE A 871 3.97 38.32 -14.79
CA ILE A 871 4.16 37.88 -16.16
C ILE A 871 2.85 38.06 -16.91
N ARG A 872 2.91 38.75 -18.06
CA ARG A 872 1.78 38.91 -18.99
C ARG A 872 2.20 38.45 -20.37
N ASN A 873 1.42 37.55 -20.98
CA ASN A 873 1.64 37.06 -22.34
C ASN A 873 3.12 36.66 -22.56
N ASN A 874 3.65 35.81 -21.67
CA ASN A 874 5.03 35.31 -21.71
C ASN A 874 6.11 36.40 -21.62
N THR A 875 5.78 37.54 -21.02
CA THR A 875 6.72 38.65 -20.79
C THR A 875 6.70 39.07 -19.34
N TYR A 876 7.89 39.18 -18.73
CA TYR A 876 8.08 39.78 -17.41
C TYR A 876 7.76 41.28 -17.49
N ILE A 877 6.62 41.70 -16.96
CA ILE A 877 6.19 43.11 -17.02
C ILE A 877 6.53 43.89 -15.75
N HIS A 878 6.77 43.18 -14.64
CA HIS A 878 7.23 43.76 -13.39
C HIS A 878 7.96 42.72 -12.56
N SER A 879 9.04 43.13 -11.90
CA SER A 879 9.76 42.32 -10.91
C SER A 879 9.99 43.15 -9.66
N ALA A 880 9.66 42.59 -8.51
CA ALA A 880 9.94 43.17 -7.20
C ALA A 880 10.92 42.28 -6.44
N THR A 881 11.78 42.87 -5.60
CA THR A 881 12.71 42.14 -4.72
C THR A 881 12.47 42.51 -3.25
N PRO A 882 11.40 41.98 -2.62
CA PRO A 882 10.95 42.47 -1.32
C PRO A 882 11.90 42.15 -0.15
N GLN A 883 12.67 41.06 -0.24
CA GLN A 883 13.63 40.62 0.79
C GLN A 883 13.01 40.47 2.19
N THR A 884 11.73 40.10 2.24
CA THR A 884 10.90 39.99 3.44
C THR A 884 10.13 38.67 3.43
N LEU A 885 9.71 38.17 4.59
CA LEU A 885 8.90 36.95 4.69
C LEU A 885 7.50 37.12 4.09
N GLU A 886 6.98 38.34 4.07
CA GLU A 886 5.67 38.68 3.53
C GLU A 886 5.79 39.93 2.64
N ALA A 887 5.14 39.88 1.49
CA ALA A 887 5.11 41.00 0.56
C ALA A 887 3.69 41.23 0.05
N ARG A 888 3.30 42.49 -0.03
CA ARG A 888 2.06 42.94 -0.67
C ARG A 888 2.42 44.00 -1.69
N LEU A 889 2.06 43.75 -2.95
CA LEU A 889 2.30 44.70 -4.04
C LEU A 889 1.03 44.97 -4.81
N THR A 890 0.94 46.18 -5.35
CA THR A 890 -0.08 46.57 -6.31
C THR A 890 0.63 47.19 -7.50
N TYR A 891 0.50 46.56 -8.65
CA TYR A 891 1.10 46.99 -9.91
C TYR A 891 -0.01 47.38 -10.89
N PRO A 892 -0.15 48.67 -11.25
CA PRO A 892 -1.00 49.07 -12.36
C PRO A 892 -0.31 48.70 -13.67
N ASP A 893 -0.87 47.77 -14.45
CA ASP A 893 -0.34 47.52 -15.78
C ASP A 893 -0.62 48.75 -16.65
N PRO A 894 0.37 49.47 -17.18
CA PRO A 894 0.12 50.67 -17.98
C PRO A 894 -0.44 50.35 -19.37
N PHE A 895 -0.43 49.08 -19.77
CA PHE A 895 -0.82 48.63 -21.10
C PHE A 895 -1.80 47.47 -21.02
N ILE A 896 -2.69 47.36 -21.99
CA ILE A 896 -3.46 46.13 -22.23
C ILE A 896 -3.45 45.89 -23.73
N SER A 897 -2.95 44.74 -24.17
CA SER A 897 -2.98 44.39 -25.60
C SER A 897 -4.44 44.18 -26.02
N GLU A 898 -4.77 44.48 -27.27
CA GLU A 898 -6.05 44.05 -27.82
C GLU A 898 -6.15 42.51 -27.83
N GLY A 899 -7.31 41.97 -27.49
CA GLY A 899 -7.54 40.52 -27.40
C GLY A 899 -7.22 39.92 -26.03
N LEU A 900 -6.79 38.65 -26.04
CA LEU A 900 -6.55 37.87 -24.82
C LEU A 900 -5.25 38.32 -24.13
N ASN A 901 -5.34 38.62 -22.84
CA ASN A 901 -4.18 38.89 -21.98
C ASN A 901 -4.18 37.89 -20.83
N CYS A 902 -3.13 37.06 -20.77
CA CYS A 902 -2.94 36.07 -19.71
C CYS A 902 -1.94 36.61 -18.70
N TYR A 903 -2.31 36.61 -17.41
CA TYR A 903 -1.45 37.02 -16.32
C TYR A 903 -1.21 35.87 -15.33
N TYR A 904 0.02 35.72 -14.86
CA TYR A 904 0.33 34.92 -13.69
C TYR A 904 1.52 35.50 -12.93
N VAL A 905 1.76 34.96 -11.74
CA VAL A 905 2.80 35.40 -10.82
C VAL A 905 3.74 34.24 -10.53
N ARG A 906 5.03 34.56 -10.40
CA ARG A 906 6.06 33.65 -9.92
C ARG A 906 6.75 34.20 -8.67
#